data_AF-A0A0G0C4W8-F1
#
_entry.id   AF-A0A0G0C4W8-F1
#
_cell.length_a   1.000
_cell.length_b   1.000
_cell.length_c   1.000
_cell.angle_alpha   90.00
_cell.angle_beta   90.00
_cell.angle_gamma   90.00
#
_symmetry.space_group_name_H-M   'P 1'
#
loop_
_entity.id
_entity.type
_entity.pdbx_description
1 polymer ?
#
loop_
_entity_poly.entity_id
_entity_poly.type
_entity_poly.pdbx_seq_one_letter_code
_entity_poly.pdbx_strand_id
1 'polypeptide(L)'
;MATFTLSVDTNIDALTSKAGGDTYNTAGFILTIDQDSRVGTNQTTSTTLGPVTITAATGGAVNIDGTAIWMIPYTGGSGNVPAWNTAITDGGAGGGTGKLIGVHSALTAASTATGAAMPATGFIRVKQKSGTYTANALGGITATASDAGRIGWLEIVGDEASTVTANRLGSVNITGAWYSIGTTSGASNQTMQIPNNGLLRYAAGVFIEKTAGQADYEFYPNAGTTTTTGTEATRGKVVWIDNTGLVRIGNSGAATNGYTPASGLAVVIGNIFFENCTTAARTANVIPNATIATRYDFTTTGGGVVNVDKCNMAWYFSMSQAYSVAVSNSSFVDGILLSEVATEMTLSKVGVGNKPTTALLMSPLTMTYCFAGGIFTDCVWARVSMAASGAHTNTLTDCTGFTFLRDTIRANTIKGNATTYAVIATRLKQCTWTNPTIIQGPMNFVTCDDIAVTDIIYANCVSGTTVTTYATYWYLLTTNTINCTFSGGTMPVTNTQPYTALLSASTGCANIRLRSIGTRGSPVTFGSANACGLVYNVATACFDFKIQQVYVSNTRTGIMTGDNSCKGILEEHVFGDYADAVDVMAVLNLERKAMGGTGALTAQTSVYGTHWRDGFTGTTAGRIAILMNEATTETNSQIALSNGAAFTSAGGLYMPIVGHSATFTMPNYMLGHTSFANSALVMAGGTATNYTYDYAIDKNDGNGFSTLTTSNYTATTLGTALNGITGIDASLGFKLKLEITTGTTNATAITSVYMTTVSSTTAQDYLYPLDLTVITINNLVVGSSYEVYNITTSTTLATGTAATSTVEISGVASNGDIIRVRVRKSSTAPKYVPVETQSIVANLIASVYVNQIEDTVA
;
A
#
# COMPACT_ATOMS: atom_id res chain seq x y z
N MET A 1 -0.36 -30.00 38.73
CA MET A 1 0.09 -28.61 38.50
C MET A 1 0.90 -28.18 39.70
N ALA A 2 2.17 -27.87 39.50
CA ALA A 2 3.07 -27.27 40.46
C ALA A 2 3.06 -25.73 40.31
N THR A 3 3.46 -25.05 41.38
CA THR A 3 3.62 -23.59 41.38
C THR A 3 5.06 -23.23 41.70
N PHE A 4 5.69 -22.47 40.81
CA PHE A 4 7.06 -22.01 40.94
C PHE A 4 7.08 -20.50 41.12
N THR A 5 7.58 -20.03 42.25
CA THR A 5 7.93 -18.62 42.46
C THR A 5 9.44 -18.52 42.52
N LEU A 6 10.04 -17.75 41.62
CA LEU A 6 11.48 -17.65 41.54
C LEU A 6 12.05 -16.86 42.73
N SER A 7 13.25 -17.24 43.15
CA SER A 7 14.04 -16.51 44.16
C SER A 7 15.45 -16.15 43.67
N VAL A 8 15.80 -16.61 42.46
CA VAL A 8 17.03 -16.35 41.73
C VAL A 8 16.72 -16.48 40.22
N ASP A 9 17.62 -15.97 39.37
CA ASP A 9 17.55 -16.26 37.94
C ASP A 9 17.65 -17.78 37.71
N THR A 10 16.65 -18.33 37.04
CA THR A 10 16.42 -19.78 37.02
C THR A 10 16.22 -20.27 35.59
N ASN A 11 16.99 -21.28 35.19
CA ASN A 11 16.68 -22.04 33.99
C ASN A 11 15.52 -22.99 34.30
N ILE A 12 14.60 -23.17 33.35
CA ILE A 12 13.44 -24.06 33.50
C ILE A 12 13.86 -25.47 33.89
N ASP A 13 15.05 -25.92 33.49
CA ASP A 13 15.58 -27.24 33.78
C ASP A 13 15.97 -27.47 35.24
N ALA A 14 16.14 -26.41 36.04
CA ALA A 14 16.43 -26.49 37.47
C ALA A 14 15.17 -26.73 38.32
N LEU A 15 13.99 -26.48 37.75
CA LEU A 15 12.70 -26.64 38.42
C LEU A 15 12.28 -28.12 38.41
N THR A 16 12.30 -28.77 39.58
CA THR A 16 11.91 -30.18 39.75
C THR A 16 10.40 -30.35 39.96
N SER A 17 9.89 -31.58 39.86
CA SER A 17 8.49 -31.94 40.21
C SER A 17 7.41 -31.30 39.32
N LYS A 18 7.75 -30.99 38.06
CA LYS A 18 6.78 -30.49 37.08
C LYS A 18 5.74 -31.56 36.73
N ALA A 19 4.49 -31.14 36.54
CA ALA A 19 3.36 -32.03 36.27
C ALA A 19 2.53 -31.61 35.04
N GLY A 20 2.85 -30.46 34.43
CA GLY A 20 2.10 -29.89 33.32
C GLY A 20 1.02 -28.90 33.75
N GLY A 21 0.79 -27.91 32.88
CA GLY A 21 0.00 -26.72 33.18
C GLY A 21 0.57 -25.91 34.34
N ASP A 22 1.86 -26.07 34.64
CA ASP A 22 2.50 -25.51 35.83
C ASP A 22 2.53 -23.97 35.77
N THR A 23 2.38 -23.33 36.93
CA THR A 23 2.37 -21.86 37.03
C THR A 23 3.76 -21.34 37.39
N TYR A 24 4.21 -20.28 36.73
CA TYR A 24 5.51 -19.66 36.96
C TYR A 24 5.36 -18.19 37.33
N ASN A 25 6.00 -17.75 38.41
CA ASN A 25 6.03 -16.35 38.85
C ASN A 25 7.48 -15.86 38.92
N THR A 26 7.81 -14.82 38.15
CA THR A 26 9.18 -14.31 38.04
C THR A 26 9.66 -13.67 39.33
N ALA A 27 8.79 -13.04 40.12
CA ALA A 27 9.12 -12.38 41.38
C ALA A 27 10.38 -11.47 41.31
N GLY A 28 10.58 -10.77 40.19
CA GLY A 28 11.76 -9.91 39.95
C GLY A 28 12.97 -10.58 39.28
N PHE A 29 12.94 -11.90 39.08
CA PHE A 29 14.03 -12.67 38.49
C PHE A 29 13.78 -13.08 37.03
N ILE A 30 14.78 -13.67 36.40
CA ILE A 30 14.73 -14.16 35.02
C ILE A 30 14.37 -15.66 35.00
N LEU A 31 13.33 -16.03 34.26
CA LEU A 31 13.05 -17.40 33.84
C LEU A 31 13.62 -17.65 32.45
N THR A 32 14.60 -18.54 32.31
CA THR A 32 15.15 -18.93 31.01
C THR A 32 14.60 -20.28 30.57
N ILE A 33 14.05 -20.36 29.36
CA ILE A 33 13.53 -21.57 28.71
C ILE A 33 14.38 -21.86 27.47
N ASP A 34 15.25 -22.86 27.57
CA ASP A 34 16.19 -23.28 26.51
C ASP A 34 16.12 -24.80 26.23
N GLN A 35 14.98 -25.42 26.53
CA GLN A 35 14.67 -26.82 26.22
C GLN A 35 13.17 -27.02 26.01
N ASP A 36 12.80 -28.11 25.34
CA ASP A 36 11.39 -28.41 25.06
C ASP A 36 10.59 -28.46 26.37
N SER A 37 9.32 -28.08 26.29
CA SER A 37 8.39 -28.20 27.41
C SER A 37 8.24 -29.67 27.86
N ARG A 38 8.22 -30.63 26.93
CA ARG A 38 7.98 -32.06 27.19
C ARG A 38 9.23 -32.97 27.12
N VAL A 39 10.38 -32.44 26.71
CA VAL A 39 11.62 -33.21 26.53
C VAL A 39 12.79 -32.46 27.17
N GLY A 40 13.67 -33.18 27.85
CA GLY A 40 14.82 -32.62 28.55
C GLY A 40 14.70 -32.75 30.07
N THR A 41 15.67 -32.17 30.77
CA THR A 41 15.83 -32.37 32.22
C THR A 41 14.63 -31.81 32.98
N ASN A 42 14.13 -32.59 33.95
CA ASN A 42 12.96 -32.26 34.75
C ASN A 42 11.69 -31.97 33.92
N GLN A 43 11.56 -32.60 32.76
CA GLN A 43 10.35 -32.61 31.94
C GLN A 43 9.77 -34.03 31.84
N THR A 44 8.47 -34.08 31.55
CA THR A 44 7.72 -35.30 31.26
C THR A 44 6.95 -35.11 29.96
N THR A 45 6.40 -36.18 29.41
CA THR A 45 5.54 -36.11 28.22
C THR A 45 4.29 -35.24 28.41
N SER A 46 3.94 -34.88 29.64
CA SER A 46 2.80 -34.01 29.97
C SER A 46 3.20 -32.61 30.45
N THR A 47 4.49 -32.29 30.49
CA THR A 47 4.94 -31.01 31.04
C THR A 47 4.72 -29.88 30.01
N THR A 48 3.66 -29.11 30.23
CA THR A 48 3.23 -27.98 29.41
C THR A 48 3.26 -26.70 30.25
N LEU A 49 3.32 -25.55 29.60
CA LEU A 49 3.24 -24.25 30.26
C LEU A 49 1.79 -23.96 30.67
N GLY A 50 1.57 -23.70 31.95
CA GLY A 50 0.39 -23.00 32.44
C GLY A 50 0.64 -21.49 32.49
N PRO A 51 -0.06 -20.74 33.36
CA PRO A 51 0.12 -19.30 33.51
C PRO A 51 1.57 -18.91 33.89
N VAL A 52 2.13 -17.95 33.15
CA VAL A 52 3.42 -17.31 33.48
C VAL A 52 3.14 -15.87 33.88
N THR A 53 3.60 -15.45 35.05
CA THR A 53 3.35 -14.11 35.59
C THR A 53 4.67 -13.38 35.80
N ILE A 54 4.85 -12.27 35.07
CA ILE A 54 5.83 -11.25 35.40
C ILE A 54 5.20 -10.36 36.47
N THR A 55 5.72 -10.36 37.70
CA THR A 55 5.05 -9.66 38.81
C THR A 55 5.02 -8.15 38.57
N ALA A 56 3.86 -7.50 38.78
CA ALA A 56 3.74 -6.05 38.60
C ALA A 56 4.62 -5.24 39.57
N ALA A 57 4.78 -5.70 40.82
CA ALA A 57 5.50 -4.98 41.86
C ALA A 57 7.03 -5.11 41.76
N THR A 58 7.53 -6.25 41.28
CA THR A 58 8.97 -6.57 41.29
C THR A 58 9.56 -6.81 39.91
N GLY A 59 8.74 -6.99 38.87
CA GLY A 59 9.20 -7.19 37.50
C GLY A 59 9.81 -8.57 37.25
N GLY A 60 10.90 -8.59 36.49
CA GLY A 60 11.61 -9.80 36.05
C GLY A 60 11.52 -10.01 34.54
N ALA A 61 11.98 -11.16 34.04
CA ALA A 61 11.91 -11.46 32.62
C ALA A 61 11.61 -12.93 32.35
N VAL A 62 11.00 -13.19 31.20
CA VAL A 62 10.86 -14.53 30.62
C VAL A 62 11.63 -14.55 29.32
N ASN A 63 12.68 -15.36 29.27
CA ASN A 63 13.56 -15.51 28.10
C ASN A 63 13.37 -16.91 27.51
N ILE A 64 12.84 -16.98 26.29
CA ILE A 64 12.74 -18.23 25.53
C ILE A 64 13.81 -18.17 24.45
N ASP A 65 14.85 -18.98 24.59
CA ASP A 65 16.08 -18.87 23.82
C ASP A 65 16.35 -20.14 23.00
N GLY A 66 16.27 -20.00 21.69
CA GLY A 66 16.55 -21.03 20.71
C GLY A 66 17.95 -20.91 20.08
N THR A 67 18.73 -19.87 20.38
CA THR A 67 19.94 -19.52 19.63
C THR A 67 21.07 -20.55 19.75
N ALA A 68 21.16 -21.21 20.92
CA ALA A 68 22.18 -22.21 21.23
C ALA A 68 21.65 -23.66 21.19
N ILE A 69 20.52 -23.89 20.53
CA ILE A 69 19.99 -25.23 20.26
C ILE A 69 20.65 -25.79 19.02
N TRP A 70 21.27 -26.96 19.13
CA TRP A 70 22.02 -27.60 18.04
C TRP A 70 21.54 -29.02 17.80
N MET A 71 21.42 -29.38 16.53
CA MET A 71 21.07 -30.72 16.06
C MET A 71 22.26 -31.36 15.38
N ILE A 72 22.65 -32.54 15.86
CA ILE A 72 23.80 -33.32 15.42
C ILE A 72 23.27 -34.61 14.79
N PRO A 73 23.31 -34.75 13.46
CA PRO A 73 23.07 -36.04 12.82
C PRO A 73 24.13 -37.05 13.25
N TYR A 74 23.72 -38.29 13.51
CA TYR A 74 24.65 -39.32 13.97
C TYR A 74 24.38 -40.68 13.31
N THR A 75 25.42 -41.50 13.36
CA THR A 75 25.41 -42.92 12.97
C THR A 75 26.10 -43.76 14.05
N GLY A 76 25.98 -45.09 13.95
CA GLY A 76 26.64 -46.01 14.88
C GLY A 76 26.11 -45.92 16.32
N GLY A 77 24.88 -45.45 16.51
CA GLY A 77 24.27 -45.38 17.83
C GLY A 77 24.13 -46.77 18.46
N SER A 78 24.58 -46.90 19.71
CA SER A 78 24.48 -48.13 20.49
C SER A 78 24.37 -47.82 21.98
N GLY A 79 24.16 -48.86 22.80
CA GLY A 79 23.92 -48.67 24.24
C GLY A 79 22.57 -47.98 24.51
N ASN A 80 22.53 -47.19 25.59
CA ASN A 80 21.30 -46.54 26.07
C ASN A 80 21.44 -45.02 26.02
N VAL A 81 20.32 -44.31 25.80
CA VAL A 81 20.27 -42.84 25.88
C VAL A 81 20.68 -42.41 27.29
N PRO A 82 21.67 -41.52 27.47
CA PRO A 82 22.09 -41.07 28.78
C PRO A 82 21.06 -40.13 29.41
N ALA A 83 21.27 -39.72 30.66
CA ALA A 83 20.39 -38.75 31.31
C ALA A 83 20.38 -37.41 30.54
N TRP A 84 19.26 -36.69 30.58
CA TRP A 84 19.21 -35.32 30.09
C TRP A 84 20.23 -34.43 30.82
N ASN A 85 20.67 -33.36 30.16
CA ASN A 85 21.80 -32.52 30.56
C ASN A 85 23.17 -33.21 30.63
N THR A 86 23.31 -34.48 30.23
CA THR A 86 24.64 -35.07 30.00
C THR A 86 25.39 -34.23 28.96
N ALA A 87 26.64 -33.88 29.26
CA ALA A 87 27.49 -33.14 28.34
C ALA A 87 27.86 -34.06 27.15
N ILE A 88 27.48 -33.64 25.95
CA ILE A 88 27.82 -34.32 24.70
C ILE A 88 28.97 -33.58 24.06
N THR A 89 30.13 -34.20 24.03
CA THR A 89 31.39 -33.56 23.57
C THR A 89 31.90 -34.19 22.30
N ASP A 90 32.42 -33.39 21.37
CA ASP A 90 33.22 -33.87 20.25
C ASP A 90 34.70 -33.62 20.55
N GLY A 91 35.51 -34.68 20.48
CA GLY A 91 36.97 -34.62 20.64
C GLY A 91 37.72 -34.07 19.42
N GLY A 92 37.01 -33.62 18.39
CA GLY A 92 37.57 -33.03 17.17
C GLY A 92 38.13 -31.62 17.38
N ALA A 93 38.79 -31.08 16.35
CA ALA A 93 39.49 -29.80 16.41
C ALA A 93 38.61 -28.59 16.81
N GLY A 94 37.28 -28.70 16.66
CA GLY A 94 36.32 -27.66 17.03
C GLY A 94 35.85 -27.70 18.49
N GLY A 95 36.15 -28.76 19.24
CA GLY A 95 35.79 -28.89 20.67
C GLY A 95 34.30 -28.72 20.97
N GLY A 96 33.41 -29.14 20.06
CA GLY A 96 31.97 -28.97 20.19
C GLY A 96 31.43 -29.59 21.48
N THR A 97 30.67 -28.83 22.28
CA THR A 97 30.02 -29.35 23.49
C THR A 97 28.67 -28.70 23.72
N GLY A 98 27.76 -29.46 24.34
CA GLY A 98 26.40 -29.03 24.66
C GLY A 98 25.72 -30.04 25.57
N LYS A 99 24.60 -29.64 26.17
CA LYS A 99 23.84 -30.47 27.11
C LYS A 99 22.71 -31.21 26.40
N LEU A 100 22.63 -32.52 26.56
CA LEU A 100 21.63 -33.35 25.88
C LEU A 100 20.19 -32.95 26.26
N ILE A 101 19.35 -32.70 25.26
CA ILE A 101 17.91 -32.43 25.43
C ILE A 101 17.00 -33.36 24.61
N GLY A 102 17.53 -34.15 23.68
CA GLY A 102 16.72 -35.12 22.94
C GLY A 102 17.52 -36.02 22.00
N VAL A 103 16.98 -37.20 21.70
CA VAL A 103 17.55 -38.17 20.73
C VAL A 103 16.43 -38.70 19.84
N HIS A 104 16.50 -38.49 18.54
CA HIS A 104 15.42 -38.82 17.60
C HIS A 104 15.92 -39.75 16.51
N SER A 105 15.17 -40.80 16.15
CA SER A 105 15.51 -41.67 15.02
C SER A 105 15.21 -41.03 13.66
N ALA A 106 14.31 -40.04 13.61
CA ALA A 106 13.95 -39.24 12.44
C ALA A 106 13.41 -37.87 12.88
N LEU A 107 13.28 -36.91 11.95
CA LEU A 107 12.73 -35.58 12.24
C LEU A 107 11.28 -35.61 12.75
N THR A 108 10.54 -36.65 12.40
CA THR A 108 9.15 -36.87 12.81
C THR A 108 9.00 -37.90 13.94
N ALA A 109 10.11 -38.37 14.51
CA ALA A 109 10.07 -39.34 15.59
C ALA A 109 10.02 -38.63 16.96
N ALA A 110 9.30 -39.25 17.90
CA ALA A 110 9.39 -38.88 19.30
C ALA A 110 10.82 -39.02 19.82
N SER A 111 11.19 -38.22 20.82
CA SER A 111 12.49 -38.39 21.47
C SER A 111 12.54 -39.73 22.19
N THR A 112 13.63 -40.45 22.00
CA THR A 112 13.95 -41.69 22.70
C THR A 112 14.16 -41.38 24.17
N ALA A 113 13.48 -42.11 25.06
CA ALA A 113 13.57 -41.87 26.50
C ALA A 113 14.96 -42.18 27.06
N THR A 114 15.36 -41.47 28.12
CA THR A 114 16.58 -41.78 28.88
C THR A 114 16.56 -43.22 29.37
N GLY A 115 17.67 -43.94 29.24
CA GLY A 115 17.79 -45.34 29.62
C GLY A 115 17.18 -46.32 28.60
N ALA A 116 16.49 -45.85 27.55
CA ALA A 116 16.08 -46.72 26.44
C ALA A 116 17.24 -46.93 25.45
N ALA A 117 17.14 -47.97 24.63
CA ALA A 117 18.17 -48.28 23.62
C ALA A 117 18.32 -47.14 22.61
N MET A 118 19.57 -46.74 22.33
CA MET A 118 19.88 -45.74 21.31
C MET A 118 19.46 -46.23 19.92
N PRO A 119 18.76 -45.41 19.11
CA PRO A 119 18.57 -45.71 17.69
C PRO A 119 19.93 -45.76 16.97
N ALA A 120 20.07 -46.62 15.96
CA ALA A 120 21.33 -46.79 15.23
C ALA A 120 21.76 -45.52 14.46
N THR A 121 20.80 -44.76 13.97
CA THR A 121 21.00 -43.48 13.26
C THR A 121 19.91 -42.50 13.67
N GLY A 122 20.17 -41.20 13.45
CA GLY A 122 19.18 -40.17 13.73
C GLY A 122 19.81 -38.82 14.06
N PHE A 123 19.19 -38.10 14.99
CA PHE A 123 19.58 -36.76 15.41
C PHE A 123 19.66 -36.67 16.94
N ILE A 124 20.78 -36.14 17.43
CA ILE A 124 20.96 -35.74 18.82
C ILE A 124 20.73 -34.23 18.91
N ARG A 125 19.90 -33.79 19.86
CA ARG A 125 19.69 -32.37 20.15
C ARG A 125 20.38 -31.99 21.45
N VAL A 126 21.12 -30.89 21.41
CA VAL A 126 21.78 -30.29 22.57
C VAL A 126 21.36 -28.84 22.73
N LYS A 127 21.40 -28.35 23.98
CA LYS A 127 21.30 -26.94 24.32
C LYS A 127 22.62 -26.39 24.81
N GLN A 128 22.70 -25.06 24.92
CA GLN A 128 23.89 -24.35 25.42
C GLN A 128 25.14 -24.77 24.65
N LYS A 129 25.00 -24.94 23.32
CA LYS A 129 26.09 -25.36 22.46
C LYS A 129 27.22 -24.34 22.48
N SER A 130 28.44 -24.83 22.62
CA SER A 130 29.68 -24.09 22.46
C SER A 130 30.67 -24.89 21.60
N GLY A 131 31.71 -24.25 21.06
CA GLY A 131 32.63 -24.88 20.10
C GLY A 131 31.93 -25.29 18.80
N THR A 132 32.56 -26.14 18.00
CA THR A 132 32.02 -26.66 16.74
C THR A 132 32.11 -28.17 16.73
N TYR A 133 30.98 -28.84 16.45
CA TYR A 133 30.97 -30.28 16.19
C TYR A 133 31.54 -30.56 14.79
N THR A 134 32.07 -31.76 14.61
CA THR A 134 32.64 -32.29 13.38
C THR A 134 32.25 -33.76 13.25
N ALA A 135 32.49 -34.36 12.09
CA ALA A 135 32.24 -35.78 11.90
C ALA A 135 33.24 -36.60 12.75
N ASN A 136 32.82 -37.06 13.93
CA ASN A 136 33.68 -37.72 14.91
C ASN A 136 32.87 -38.47 15.99
N ALA A 137 33.53 -39.35 16.74
CA ALA A 137 32.93 -40.01 17.90
C ALA A 137 32.55 -38.99 18.98
N LEU A 138 31.36 -39.15 19.56
CA LEU A 138 30.87 -38.30 20.64
C LEU A 138 31.24 -38.89 21.99
N GLY A 139 31.60 -38.00 22.93
CA GLY A 139 31.70 -38.28 24.36
C GLY A 139 30.36 -37.99 25.06
N GLY A 140 30.10 -38.71 26.15
CA GLY A 140 28.85 -38.62 26.91
C GLY A 140 27.67 -39.42 26.30
N ILE A 141 27.79 -39.88 25.06
CA ILE A 141 26.81 -40.74 24.38
C ILE A 141 27.53 -41.65 23.38
N THR A 142 27.09 -42.91 23.24
CA THR A 142 27.72 -43.86 22.32
C THR A 142 27.14 -43.71 20.91
N ALA A 143 27.66 -42.72 20.17
CA ALA A 143 27.31 -42.42 18.78
C ALA A 143 28.44 -41.65 18.08
N THR A 144 28.43 -41.63 16.74
CA THR A 144 29.37 -40.86 15.92
C THR A 144 28.61 -39.76 15.18
N ALA A 145 28.97 -38.49 15.43
CA ALA A 145 28.47 -37.37 14.65
C ALA A 145 28.84 -37.55 13.18
N SER A 146 27.88 -37.35 12.28
CA SER A 146 28.06 -37.58 10.85
C SER A 146 28.51 -36.31 10.11
N ASP A 147 28.29 -35.14 10.69
CA ASP A 147 28.74 -33.84 10.20
C ASP A 147 28.80 -32.82 11.34
N ALA A 148 29.00 -31.54 11.01
CA ALA A 148 29.12 -30.46 11.99
C ALA A 148 27.80 -30.11 12.72
N GLY A 149 26.70 -30.73 12.32
CA GLY A 149 25.36 -30.38 12.78
C GLY A 149 24.87 -29.04 12.23
N ARG A 150 23.72 -28.60 12.74
CA ARG A 150 23.06 -27.36 12.37
C ARG A 150 22.18 -26.86 13.53
N ILE A 151 21.61 -25.67 13.40
CA ILE A 151 20.61 -25.18 14.35
C ILE A 151 19.50 -26.23 14.55
N GLY A 152 19.23 -26.57 15.80
CA GLY A 152 18.13 -27.46 16.18
C GLY A 152 16.86 -26.68 16.51
N TRP A 153 15.82 -27.37 16.96
CA TRP A 153 14.53 -26.75 17.30
C TRP A 153 14.17 -26.87 18.78
N LEU A 154 13.28 -25.97 19.19
CA LEU A 154 12.66 -25.90 20.50
C LEU A 154 11.13 -25.99 20.35
N GLU A 155 10.48 -26.82 21.15
CA GLU A 155 9.01 -26.93 21.19
C GLU A 155 8.43 -26.52 22.55
N ILE A 156 7.66 -25.44 22.54
CA ILE A 156 7.04 -24.84 23.71
C ILE A 156 5.53 -25.03 23.62
N VAL A 157 4.97 -25.88 24.48
CA VAL A 157 3.54 -26.19 24.46
C VAL A 157 2.82 -25.51 25.60
N GLY A 158 1.80 -24.72 25.27
CA GLY A 158 0.94 -24.02 26.22
C GLY A 158 -0.40 -24.75 26.43
N ASP A 159 -0.89 -24.76 27.67
CA ASP A 159 -2.26 -25.15 27.98
C ASP A 159 -3.24 -24.08 27.47
N GLU A 160 -4.20 -24.46 26.63
CA GLU A 160 -5.29 -23.56 26.20
C GLU A 160 -5.94 -22.83 27.40
N ALA A 161 -6.35 -21.59 27.17
CA ALA A 161 -6.86 -20.64 28.17
C ALA A 161 -5.87 -20.21 29.28
N SER A 162 -4.58 -20.52 29.13
CA SER A 162 -3.50 -19.92 29.94
C SER A 162 -2.79 -18.79 29.19
N THR A 163 -2.00 -17.99 29.91
CA THR A 163 -1.43 -16.75 29.37
C THR A 163 -0.04 -16.45 29.97
N VAL A 164 0.76 -15.68 29.24
CA VAL A 164 1.87 -14.92 29.82
C VAL A 164 1.39 -13.52 30.21
N THR A 165 1.31 -13.24 31.50
CA THR A 165 1.04 -11.89 32.03
C THR A 165 2.33 -11.09 32.07
N ALA A 166 2.45 -10.09 31.19
CA ALA A 166 3.62 -9.22 31.06
C ALA A 166 3.32 -7.82 31.60
N ASN A 167 3.89 -7.48 32.76
CA ASN A 167 3.76 -6.18 33.42
C ASN A 167 4.99 -5.28 33.17
N ARG A 168 4.83 -3.95 33.30
CA ARG A 168 5.81 -2.91 32.88
C ARG A 168 7.21 -3.00 33.47
N LEU A 169 7.37 -3.53 34.69
CA LEU A 169 8.69 -3.71 35.31
C LEU A 169 9.44 -4.93 34.74
N GLY A 170 8.91 -5.61 33.73
CA GLY A 170 9.56 -6.75 33.11
C GLY A 170 9.34 -6.88 31.61
N SER A 171 9.89 -7.96 31.07
CA SER A 171 9.93 -8.21 29.63
C SER A 171 9.72 -9.68 29.28
N VAL A 172 9.09 -9.94 28.15
CA VAL A 172 9.08 -11.25 27.49
C VAL A 172 9.98 -11.17 26.27
N ASN A 173 11.02 -11.98 26.24
CA ASN A 173 11.99 -12.05 25.15
C ASN A 173 11.98 -13.44 24.52
N ILE A 174 11.67 -13.51 23.24
CA ILE A 174 11.74 -14.72 22.42
C ILE A 174 12.85 -14.49 21.40
N THR A 175 13.91 -15.29 21.46
CA THR A 175 15.09 -15.11 20.60
C THR A 175 15.49 -16.44 19.99
N GLY A 176 15.23 -16.61 18.70
CA GLY A 176 15.53 -17.81 17.95
C GLY A 176 16.67 -17.66 16.94
N ALA A 177 16.88 -18.73 16.19
CA ALA A 177 17.74 -18.82 15.02
C ALA A 177 16.97 -19.41 13.84
N TRP A 178 17.49 -19.24 12.61
CA TRP A 178 16.88 -19.86 11.44
C TRP A 178 17.18 -21.36 11.45
N TYR A 179 16.13 -22.18 11.49
CA TYR A 179 16.21 -23.61 11.23
C TYR A 179 16.13 -23.86 9.72
N SER A 180 17.13 -24.53 9.15
CA SER A 180 17.14 -24.91 7.75
C SER A 180 16.26 -26.14 7.52
N ILE A 181 15.20 -25.97 6.73
CA ILE A 181 14.30 -27.06 6.33
C ILE A 181 14.87 -27.76 5.09
N GLY A 182 15.45 -26.99 4.16
CA GLY A 182 16.04 -27.52 2.93
C GLY A 182 16.34 -26.42 1.91
N THR A 183 16.45 -26.83 0.65
CA THR A 183 16.71 -25.94 -0.49
C THR A 183 15.71 -26.24 -1.60
N THR A 184 15.21 -25.21 -2.28
CA THR A 184 14.26 -25.38 -3.38
C THR A 184 14.89 -26.16 -4.54
N SER A 185 14.10 -27.03 -5.18
CA SER A 185 14.58 -27.87 -6.30
C SER A 185 14.29 -27.26 -7.68
N GLY A 186 13.46 -26.22 -7.75
CA GLY A 186 12.91 -25.70 -9.01
C GLY A 186 11.73 -26.50 -9.56
N ALA A 187 11.29 -27.55 -8.87
CA ALA A 187 10.17 -28.39 -9.29
C ALA A 187 8.93 -28.20 -8.39
N SER A 188 7.75 -28.22 -9.02
CA SER A 188 6.47 -28.25 -8.30
C SER A 188 6.34 -29.55 -7.50
N ASN A 189 5.57 -29.51 -6.42
CA ASN A 189 5.34 -30.62 -5.50
C ASN A 189 6.59 -31.08 -4.76
N GLN A 190 7.60 -30.21 -4.64
CA GLN A 190 8.70 -30.45 -3.73
C GLN A 190 8.16 -30.50 -2.30
N THR A 191 8.61 -31.51 -1.55
CA THR A 191 8.25 -31.68 -0.14
C THR A 191 9.46 -31.55 0.78
N MET A 192 9.26 -30.99 1.96
CA MET A 192 10.28 -30.85 3.00
C MET A 192 9.64 -30.99 4.38
N GLN A 193 10.39 -31.43 5.39
CA GLN A 193 9.85 -31.78 6.70
C GLN A 193 10.26 -30.80 7.80
N ILE A 194 9.28 -30.21 8.48
CA ILE A 194 9.48 -29.51 9.76
C ILE A 194 9.50 -30.55 10.90
N PRO A 195 10.46 -30.50 11.84
CA PRO A 195 10.52 -31.46 12.93
C PRO A 195 9.33 -31.34 13.87
N ASN A 196 8.81 -32.47 14.38
CA ASN A 196 7.53 -32.48 15.11
C ASN A 196 7.50 -33.30 16.41
N ASN A 197 8.64 -33.83 16.87
CA ASN A 197 8.72 -34.65 18.09
C ASN A 197 7.74 -35.85 18.12
N GLY A 198 7.32 -36.38 16.97
CA GLY A 198 6.33 -37.46 16.91
C GLY A 198 4.89 -37.01 17.17
N LEU A 199 4.63 -35.71 17.19
CA LEU A 199 3.33 -35.09 17.45
C LEU A 199 2.88 -34.26 16.25
N LEU A 200 1.69 -33.65 16.36
CA LEU A 200 1.20 -32.69 15.38
C LEU A 200 2.03 -31.40 15.43
N ARG A 201 2.20 -30.74 14.27
CA ARG A 201 2.97 -29.50 14.09
C ARG A 201 2.14 -28.49 13.30
N TYR A 202 1.98 -27.28 13.82
CA TYR A 202 1.19 -26.24 13.17
C TYR A 202 2.06 -25.04 12.83
N ALA A 203 2.36 -24.90 11.54
CA ALA A 203 3.18 -23.81 11.02
C ALA A 203 2.35 -22.82 10.20
N ALA A 204 2.61 -21.54 10.43
CA ALA A 204 2.01 -20.42 9.74
C ALA A 204 2.54 -20.25 8.31
N GLY A 205 3.73 -20.79 8.01
CA GLY A 205 4.39 -20.66 6.71
C GLY A 205 5.87 -20.97 6.83
N VAL A 206 6.62 -20.67 5.77
CA VAL A 206 8.09 -20.77 5.74
C VAL A 206 8.68 -19.51 5.12
N PHE A 207 9.96 -19.28 5.35
CA PHE A 207 10.73 -18.21 4.74
C PHE A 207 11.62 -18.80 3.64
N ILE A 208 11.59 -18.21 2.44
CA ILE A 208 12.38 -18.68 1.28
C ILE A 208 13.27 -17.53 0.82
N GLU A 209 14.54 -17.81 0.51
CA GLU A 209 15.44 -16.81 -0.07
C GLU A 209 14.88 -16.26 -1.39
N LYS A 210 15.02 -14.95 -1.60
CA LYS A 210 14.75 -14.34 -2.91
C LYS A 210 15.90 -14.59 -3.87
N THR A 211 17.12 -14.58 -3.35
CA THR A 211 18.36 -14.72 -4.10
C THR A 211 19.24 -15.81 -3.46
N ALA A 212 19.57 -16.84 -4.22
CA ALA A 212 20.32 -17.99 -3.71
C ALA A 212 21.62 -17.57 -3.02
N GLY A 213 21.79 -17.96 -1.76
CA GLY A 213 23.00 -17.73 -0.97
C GLY A 213 23.15 -16.33 -0.37
N GLN A 214 22.15 -15.45 -0.51
CA GLN A 214 22.18 -14.10 0.07
C GLN A 214 21.49 -14.01 1.44
N ALA A 215 20.83 -15.08 1.91
CA ALA A 215 20.03 -15.07 3.14
C ALA A 215 18.97 -13.95 3.19
N ASP A 216 18.47 -13.53 2.02
CA ASP A 216 17.47 -12.47 1.85
C ASP A 216 16.05 -13.06 1.77
N TYR A 217 15.54 -13.53 2.90
CA TYR A 217 14.27 -14.25 2.92
C TYR A 217 13.02 -13.39 2.73
N GLU A 218 12.01 -13.97 2.10
CA GLU A 218 10.61 -13.51 2.06
C GLU A 218 9.67 -14.61 2.60
N PHE A 219 8.52 -14.23 3.15
CA PHE A 219 7.59 -15.18 3.78
C PHE A 219 6.59 -15.78 2.78
N TYR A 220 6.50 -17.11 2.77
CA TYR A 220 5.49 -17.88 2.07
C TYR A 220 4.48 -18.41 3.10
N PRO A 221 3.27 -17.82 3.18
CA PRO A 221 2.27 -18.25 4.15
C PRO A 221 1.73 -19.64 3.81
N ASN A 222 1.37 -20.38 4.86
CA ASN A 222 0.58 -21.60 4.73
C ASN A 222 -0.81 -21.23 4.21
N ALA A 223 -1.18 -21.80 3.07
CA ALA A 223 -2.47 -21.58 2.41
C ALA A 223 -3.63 -22.33 3.10
N GLY A 224 -3.33 -23.13 4.13
CA GLY A 224 -4.32 -23.83 4.96
C GLY A 224 -5.13 -24.83 4.14
N THR A 225 -6.46 -24.68 4.16
CA THR A 225 -7.40 -25.57 3.47
C THR A 225 -7.67 -25.21 2.01
N THR A 226 -7.03 -24.16 1.49
CA THR A 226 -7.29 -23.71 0.12
C THR A 226 -6.69 -24.66 -0.90
N THR A 227 -7.37 -24.85 -2.03
CA THR A 227 -6.98 -25.83 -3.05
C THR A 227 -6.77 -25.19 -4.42
N THR A 228 -6.83 -23.86 -4.52
CA THR A 228 -6.67 -23.15 -5.79
C THR A 228 -5.99 -21.81 -5.57
N THR A 229 -4.79 -21.65 -6.13
CA THR A 229 -4.01 -20.40 -6.06
C THR A 229 -3.22 -20.28 -7.35
N GLY A 230 -3.18 -19.09 -7.94
CA GLY A 230 -2.42 -18.82 -9.16
C GLY A 230 -0.94 -19.17 -9.02
N THR A 231 -0.30 -19.48 -10.14
CA THR A 231 1.10 -19.93 -10.17
C THR A 231 2.09 -18.78 -10.42
N GLU A 232 1.61 -17.57 -10.66
CA GLU A 232 2.43 -16.39 -10.94
C GLU A 232 3.05 -15.84 -9.65
N ALA A 233 4.32 -15.42 -9.70
CA ALA A 233 5.07 -14.99 -8.52
C ALA A 233 4.39 -13.87 -7.72
N THR A 234 3.65 -12.96 -8.37
CA THR A 234 2.96 -11.86 -7.66
C THR A 234 1.87 -12.33 -6.71
N ARG A 235 1.09 -13.37 -7.08
CA ARG A 235 -0.06 -13.85 -6.27
C ARG A 235 0.13 -15.24 -5.68
N GLY A 236 1.07 -16.01 -6.22
CA GLY A 236 1.22 -17.44 -5.98
C GLY A 236 2.21 -17.83 -4.88
N LYS A 237 2.97 -16.90 -4.29
CA LYS A 237 3.94 -17.22 -3.22
C LYS A 237 3.23 -17.67 -1.94
N VAL A 238 2.95 -18.96 -1.84
CA VAL A 238 2.36 -19.67 -0.70
C VAL A 238 2.96 -21.08 -0.62
N VAL A 239 2.76 -21.74 0.52
CA VAL A 239 3.03 -23.17 0.69
C VAL A 239 1.82 -23.88 1.29
N TRP A 240 1.80 -25.20 1.24
CA TRP A 240 0.85 -26.02 1.99
C TRP A 240 1.61 -26.83 3.03
N ILE A 241 1.33 -26.56 4.30
CA ILE A 241 1.93 -27.30 5.41
C ILE A 241 0.82 -28.06 6.12
N ASP A 242 0.90 -29.39 6.14
CA ASP A 242 -0.10 -30.22 6.83
C ASP A 242 0.15 -30.33 8.35
N ASN A 243 -0.72 -31.02 9.05
CA ASN A 243 -0.69 -31.16 10.51
C ASN A 243 0.49 -32.00 11.03
N THR A 244 1.30 -32.60 10.14
CA THR A 244 2.54 -33.30 10.50
C THR A 244 3.78 -32.43 10.28
N GLY A 245 3.61 -31.21 9.73
CA GLY A 245 4.72 -30.32 9.39
C GLY A 245 5.34 -30.58 8.01
N LEU A 246 4.69 -31.35 7.14
CA LEU A 246 5.18 -31.57 5.78
C LEU A 246 4.84 -30.36 4.90
N VAL A 247 5.87 -29.62 4.50
CA VAL A 247 5.79 -28.46 3.60
C VAL A 247 5.71 -28.96 2.16
N ARG A 248 4.76 -28.42 1.38
CA ARG A 248 4.65 -28.62 -0.07
C ARG A 248 4.74 -27.27 -0.77
N ILE A 249 5.60 -27.20 -1.79
CA ILE A 249 5.85 -25.98 -2.58
C ILE A 249 5.31 -26.16 -3.99
N GLY A 250 4.60 -25.15 -4.51
CA GLY A 250 4.03 -25.17 -5.85
C GLY A 250 2.96 -26.24 -6.08
N ASN A 251 2.44 -26.87 -5.02
CA ASN A 251 1.40 -27.90 -5.09
C ASN A 251 0.57 -27.95 -3.80
N SER A 252 -0.75 -28.09 -3.98
CA SER A 252 -1.75 -28.18 -2.90
C SER A 252 -1.93 -29.57 -2.28
N GLY A 253 -1.16 -30.56 -2.74
CA GLY A 253 -1.36 -31.99 -2.47
C GLY A 253 -2.26 -32.69 -3.49
N ALA A 254 -3.09 -31.94 -4.23
CA ALA A 254 -3.96 -32.48 -5.28
C ALA A 254 -3.51 -32.08 -6.70
N ALA A 255 -3.06 -30.85 -6.87
CA ALA A 255 -2.64 -30.29 -8.14
C ALA A 255 -1.59 -29.20 -7.96
N THR A 256 -0.88 -28.90 -9.06
CA THR A 256 0.02 -27.76 -9.19
C THR A 256 -0.75 -26.48 -8.89
N ASN A 257 -0.35 -25.81 -7.82
CA ASN A 257 -1.02 -24.64 -7.27
C ASN A 257 0.03 -23.79 -6.55
N GLY A 258 -0.08 -22.46 -6.65
CA GLY A 258 0.96 -21.57 -6.11
C GLY A 258 2.23 -21.56 -6.97
N TYR A 259 3.09 -20.59 -6.68
CA TYR A 259 4.33 -20.33 -7.38
C TYR A 259 5.38 -21.40 -7.05
N THR A 260 6.09 -21.88 -8.06
CA THR A 260 7.26 -22.76 -7.90
C THR A 260 8.52 -21.91 -7.95
N PRO A 261 9.23 -21.71 -6.82
CA PRO A 261 10.46 -20.93 -6.80
C PRO A 261 11.57 -21.59 -7.63
N ALA A 262 12.55 -20.80 -8.07
CA ALA A 262 13.75 -21.29 -8.73
C ALA A 262 14.53 -22.26 -7.81
N SER A 263 15.38 -23.10 -8.39
CA SER A 263 16.24 -24.02 -7.64
C SER A 263 17.34 -23.28 -6.87
N GLY A 264 17.77 -23.84 -5.73
CA GLY A 264 18.92 -23.34 -4.97
C GLY A 264 18.61 -22.30 -3.89
N LEU A 265 17.34 -21.96 -3.66
CA LEU A 265 16.92 -20.98 -2.64
C LEU A 265 16.77 -21.69 -1.28
N ALA A 266 17.40 -21.18 -0.22
CA ALA A 266 17.25 -21.78 1.09
C ALA A 266 15.82 -21.60 1.64
N VAL A 267 15.28 -22.65 2.27
CA VAL A 267 13.99 -22.65 2.94
C VAL A 267 14.21 -22.80 4.44
N VAL A 268 13.73 -21.81 5.20
CA VAL A 268 13.97 -21.69 6.64
C VAL A 268 12.69 -21.39 7.42
N ILE A 269 12.74 -21.63 8.72
CA ILE A 269 11.68 -21.28 9.68
C ILE A 269 12.32 -20.89 11.02
N GLY A 270 11.64 -20.06 11.81
CA GLY A 270 12.06 -19.79 13.18
C GLY A 270 12.15 -21.10 13.97
N ASN A 271 13.24 -21.32 14.70
CA ASN A 271 13.50 -22.60 15.34
C ASN A 271 12.75 -22.84 16.66
N ILE A 272 12.01 -21.84 17.14
CA ILE A 272 11.13 -21.95 18.30
C ILE A 272 9.70 -22.15 17.82
N PHE A 273 9.12 -23.29 18.15
CA PHE A 273 7.74 -23.65 17.83
C PHE A 273 6.86 -23.52 19.06
N PHE A 274 5.84 -22.68 18.98
CA PHE A 274 4.81 -22.58 20.01
C PHE A 274 3.58 -23.36 19.60
N GLU A 275 3.16 -24.33 20.40
CA GLU A 275 2.03 -25.22 20.13
C GLU A 275 1.02 -25.19 21.28
N ASN A 276 -0.20 -25.66 21.02
CA ASN A 276 -1.27 -25.71 22.02
C ASN A 276 -1.59 -27.15 22.43
N CYS A 277 -2.11 -27.31 23.64
CA CYS A 277 -2.76 -28.54 24.09
C CYS A 277 -3.94 -28.21 25.00
N THR A 278 -4.87 -29.16 25.17
CA THR A 278 -5.94 -29.01 26.16
C THR A 278 -5.44 -29.46 27.54
N THR A 279 -6.00 -28.89 28.60
CA THR A 279 -5.69 -29.27 29.99
C THR A 279 -5.96 -30.74 30.29
N ALA A 280 -6.91 -31.36 29.57
CA ALA A 280 -7.26 -32.77 29.69
C ALA A 280 -6.33 -33.72 28.90
N ALA A 281 -5.57 -33.23 27.91
CA ALA A 281 -4.76 -34.04 27.02
C ALA A 281 -3.36 -33.43 26.77
N ARG A 282 -2.61 -33.19 27.84
CA ARG A 282 -1.27 -32.57 27.81
C ARG A 282 -0.18 -33.37 27.11
N THR A 283 -0.44 -34.59 26.66
CA THR A 283 0.53 -35.42 25.92
C THR A 283 0.47 -35.22 24.41
N ALA A 284 -0.50 -34.46 23.90
CA ALA A 284 -0.71 -34.23 22.49
C ALA A 284 -0.69 -32.73 22.15
N ASN A 285 -0.27 -32.39 20.94
CA ASN A 285 -0.54 -31.08 20.35
C ASN A 285 -1.94 -31.10 19.74
N VAL A 286 -2.69 -30.02 19.91
CA VAL A 286 -4.03 -29.87 19.32
C VAL A 286 -4.02 -28.75 18.29
N ILE A 287 -4.94 -28.87 17.33
CA ILE A 287 -5.12 -27.82 16.32
C ILE A 287 -5.43 -26.50 17.02
N PRO A 288 -4.78 -25.37 16.64
CA PRO A 288 -5.04 -24.09 17.26
C PRO A 288 -6.54 -23.79 17.23
N ASN A 289 -7.12 -23.48 18.39
CA ASN A 289 -8.56 -23.35 18.55
C ASN A 289 -9.15 -22.32 17.57
N ALA A 290 -10.36 -22.58 17.05
CA ALA A 290 -11.09 -21.62 16.22
C ALA A 290 -11.59 -20.42 17.03
N THR A 291 -11.86 -20.62 18.32
CA THR A 291 -12.04 -19.54 19.29
C THR A 291 -10.65 -19.03 19.66
N ILE A 292 -10.15 -18.02 18.94
CA ILE A 292 -8.73 -17.64 19.04
C ILE A 292 -8.32 -17.21 20.45
N ALA A 293 -9.21 -16.56 21.21
CA ALA A 293 -8.96 -16.11 22.57
C ALA A 293 -8.84 -17.25 23.60
N THR A 294 -9.11 -18.51 23.22
CA THR A 294 -8.85 -19.67 24.10
C THR A 294 -7.52 -20.36 23.81
N ARG A 295 -6.76 -19.93 22.79
CA ARG A 295 -5.37 -20.37 22.61
C ARG A 295 -4.53 -19.84 23.76
N TYR A 296 -3.36 -20.43 23.98
CA TYR A 296 -2.39 -19.79 24.87
C TYR A 296 -2.04 -18.40 24.30
N ASP A 297 -2.00 -17.37 25.14
CA ASP A 297 -1.85 -15.98 24.69
C ASP A 297 -0.96 -15.14 25.61
N PHE A 298 -1.07 -13.81 25.47
CA PHE A 298 -0.37 -12.83 26.29
C PHE A 298 -1.39 -11.85 26.88
N THR A 299 -1.20 -11.55 28.16
CA THR A 299 -1.92 -10.49 28.87
C THR A 299 -0.94 -9.36 29.15
N THR A 300 -1.01 -8.29 28.36
CA THR A 300 -0.05 -7.17 28.42
C THR A 300 -0.61 -5.90 29.05
N THR A 301 -1.81 -5.96 29.65
CA THR A 301 -2.54 -4.80 30.19
C THR A 301 -1.81 -4.05 31.31
N GLY A 302 -0.82 -4.68 31.95
CA GLY A 302 0.09 -3.99 32.87
C GLY A 302 1.25 -3.26 32.20
N GLY A 303 1.24 -3.05 30.87
CA GLY A 303 2.27 -2.30 30.15
C GLY A 303 3.55 -3.07 29.89
N GLY A 304 3.51 -4.38 29.65
CA GLY A 304 4.71 -5.21 29.42
C GLY A 304 5.50 -4.84 28.17
N VAL A 305 6.79 -5.21 28.15
CA VAL A 305 7.68 -5.15 26.97
C VAL A 305 7.73 -6.53 26.32
N VAL A 306 7.49 -6.62 25.01
CA VAL A 306 7.49 -7.89 24.27
C VAL A 306 8.39 -7.80 23.04
N ASN A 307 9.41 -8.67 23.00
CA ASN A 307 10.37 -8.77 21.90
C ASN A 307 10.35 -10.20 21.34
N VAL A 308 10.19 -10.34 20.02
CA VAL A 308 10.10 -11.65 19.36
C VAL A 308 10.97 -11.70 18.11
N ASP A 309 11.88 -12.66 18.05
CA ASP A 309 12.68 -12.93 16.86
C ASP A 309 12.76 -14.43 16.55
N LYS A 310 12.54 -14.78 15.27
CA LYS A 310 12.70 -16.13 14.70
C LYS A 310 11.93 -17.23 15.45
N CYS A 311 10.62 -17.08 15.57
CA CYS A 311 9.72 -18.15 16.00
C CYS A 311 8.59 -18.44 15.01
N ASN A 312 7.99 -19.64 15.13
CA ASN A 312 6.69 -19.95 14.56
C ASN A 312 5.68 -20.17 15.69
N MET A 313 4.63 -19.34 15.72
CA MET A 313 3.71 -19.24 16.84
C MET A 313 2.29 -19.67 16.49
N ALA A 314 1.85 -20.78 17.07
CA ALA A 314 0.45 -21.23 17.01
C ALA A 314 -0.40 -20.73 18.20
N TRP A 315 0.24 -20.09 19.19
CA TRP A 315 -0.40 -19.28 20.22
C TRP A 315 -1.06 -18.03 19.61
N TYR A 316 -1.93 -17.37 20.37
CA TYR A 316 -2.50 -16.10 19.95
C TYR A 316 -1.58 -14.94 20.35
N PHE A 317 -0.98 -14.28 19.36
CA PHE A 317 -0.19 -13.07 19.58
C PHE A 317 -1.12 -11.86 19.71
N SER A 318 -1.66 -11.71 20.92
CA SER A 318 -2.54 -10.62 21.35
C SER A 318 -1.77 -9.66 22.25
N MET A 319 -1.51 -8.45 21.77
CA MET A 319 -0.86 -7.38 22.53
C MET A 319 -1.85 -6.25 22.73
N SER A 320 -2.48 -6.22 23.90
CA SER A 320 -3.40 -5.15 24.31
C SER A 320 -2.78 -4.37 25.47
N GLN A 321 -2.59 -3.05 25.28
CA GLN A 321 -2.02 -2.14 26.27
C GLN A 321 -0.57 -2.50 26.68
N ALA A 322 0.19 -3.12 25.78
CA ALA A 322 1.63 -3.30 25.96
C ALA A 322 2.35 -1.94 25.95
N TYR A 323 3.46 -1.82 26.68
CA TYR A 323 4.28 -0.62 26.58
C TYR A 323 4.99 -0.57 25.21
N SER A 324 5.64 -1.66 24.83
CA SER A 324 6.34 -1.75 23.53
C SER A 324 6.26 -3.16 22.95
N VAL A 325 6.14 -3.22 21.62
CA VAL A 325 6.10 -4.47 20.85
C VAL A 325 7.08 -4.37 19.69
N ALA A 326 8.03 -5.32 19.63
CA ALA A 326 8.97 -5.48 18.52
C ALA A 326 8.98 -6.94 18.05
N VAL A 327 8.78 -7.16 16.76
CA VAL A 327 8.74 -8.50 16.17
C VAL A 327 9.56 -8.54 14.88
N SER A 328 10.44 -9.53 14.77
CA SER A 328 11.21 -9.77 13.56
C SER A 328 11.24 -11.24 13.15
N ASN A 329 11.29 -11.49 11.84
CA ASN A 329 11.61 -12.80 11.27
C ASN A 329 10.72 -13.95 11.78
N SER A 330 9.46 -13.68 12.10
CA SER A 330 8.59 -14.60 12.83
C SER A 330 7.26 -14.81 12.14
N SER A 331 6.64 -15.96 12.38
CA SER A 331 5.37 -16.34 11.75
C SER A 331 4.29 -16.72 12.76
N PHE A 332 3.04 -16.37 12.47
CA PHE A 332 1.91 -16.49 13.38
C PHE A 332 0.70 -17.14 12.70
N VAL A 333 0.00 -18.01 13.41
CA VAL A 333 -1.13 -18.77 12.85
C VAL A 333 -2.44 -17.97 13.00
N ASP A 334 -3.09 -17.74 11.86
CA ASP A 334 -4.40 -17.11 11.63
C ASP A 334 -4.47 -15.60 11.88
N GLY A 335 -3.86 -15.05 12.95
CA GLY A 335 -3.81 -13.59 13.11
C GLY A 335 -3.16 -13.03 14.37
N ILE A 336 -2.97 -11.72 14.32
CA ILE A 336 -2.32 -10.87 15.31
C ILE A 336 -3.27 -9.75 15.73
N LEU A 337 -3.27 -9.42 17.02
CA LEU A 337 -3.95 -8.25 17.57
C LEU A 337 -2.94 -7.32 18.23
N LEU A 338 -2.97 -6.05 17.85
CA LEU A 338 -2.19 -4.97 18.46
C LEU A 338 -3.17 -3.85 18.85
N SER A 339 -3.29 -3.56 20.14
CA SER A 339 -4.20 -2.54 20.64
C SER A 339 -3.54 -1.69 21.71
N GLU A 340 -3.70 -0.37 21.62
CA GLU A 340 -3.24 0.57 22.66
C GLU A 340 -1.74 0.42 23.02
N VAL A 341 -0.89 0.11 22.03
CA VAL A 341 0.56 0.00 22.28
C VAL A 341 1.14 1.41 22.48
N ALA A 342 1.82 1.61 23.61
CA ALA A 342 2.19 2.94 24.09
C ALA A 342 3.38 3.58 23.36
N THR A 343 4.22 2.78 22.71
CA THR A 343 5.38 3.25 21.93
C THR A 343 5.29 2.85 20.47
N GLU A 344 6.14 3.46 19.65
CA GLU A 344 6.35 3.05 18.25
C GLU A 344 6.59 1.54 18.16
N MET A 345 5.89 0.90 17.23
CA MET A 345 6.03 -0.53 16.96
C MET A 345 6.95 -0.79 15.77
N THR A 346 7.74 -1.86 15.85
CA THR A 346 8.55 -2.34 14.71
C THR A 346 8.20 -3.79 14.40
N LEU A 347 7.64 -4.03 13.21
CA LEU A 347 7.41 -5.36 12.68
C LEU A 347 8.20 -5.52 11.37
N SER A 348 9.13 -6.48 11.31
CA SER A 348 9.97 -6.70 10.14
C SER A 348 10.02 -8.18 9.74
N LYS A 349 9.66 -8.50 8.50
CA LYS A 349 9.57 -9.90 8.01
C LYS A 349 8.65 -10.74 8.91
N VAL A 350 7.48 -10.19 9.22
CA VAL A 350 6.45 -10.88 10.00
C VAL A 350 5.43 -11.50 9.06
N GLY A 351 5.14 -12.79 9.27
CA GLY A 351 4.21 -13.54 8.44
C GLY A 351 3.00 -14.03 9.21
N VAL A 352 1.81 -13.89 8.65
CA VAL A 352 0.60 -14.60 9.11
C VAL A 352 0.13 -15.53 8.01
N GLY A 353 -0.09 -16.79 8.36
CA GLY A 353 -0.72 -17.77 7.48
C GLY A 353 -1.68 -18.66 8.24
N ASN A 354 -2.25 -19.66 7.56
CA ASN A 354 -3.44 -20.35 8.08
C ASN A 354 -3.11 -21.75 8.58
N LYS A 355 -3.80 -22.20 9.62
CA LYS A 355 -3.66 -23.59 10.10
C LYS A 355 -4.18 -24.61 9.06
N PRO A 356 -3.61 -25.82 9.01
CA PRO A 356 -4.14 -26.89 8.19
C PRO A 356 -5.51 -27.37 8.70
N THR A 357 -6.33 -27.91 7.79
CA THR A 357 -7.59 -28.65 8.03
C THR A 357 -8.87 -27.87 8.41
N THR A 358 -8.80 -26.70 9.05
CA THR A 358 -10.01 -25.89 9.33
C THR A 358 -9.80 -24.41 9.03
N ALA A 359 -10.76 -23.80 8.33
CA ALA A 359 -10.71 -22.37 8.00
C ALA A 359 -11.20 -21.52 9.16
N LEU A 360 -10.38 -20.56 9.61
CA LEU A 360 -10.78 -19.51 10.56
C LEU A 360 -10.88 -18.16 9.84
N LEU A 361 -12.09 -17.57 9.81
CA LEU A 361 -12.36 -16.29 9.14
C LEU A 361 -12.00 -15.09 10.04
N MET A 362 -10.74 -14.97 10.42
CA MET A 362 -10.24 -13.81 11.18
C MET A 362 -9.35 -12.92 10.31
N SER A 363 -9.16 -11.66 10.73
CA SER A 363 -8.24 -10.73 10.10
C SER A 363 -6.81 -11.06 10.53
N PRO A 364 -5.89 -11.36 9.61
CA PRO A 364 -4.48 -11.58 9.92
C PRO A 364 -3.84 -10.46 10.73
N LEU A 365 -4.20 -9.21 10.47
CA LEU A 365 -3.77 -8.06 11.24
C LEU A 365 -4.99 -7.28 11.74
N THR A 366 -5.06 -7.10 13.05
CA THR A 366 -6.01 -6.18 13.70
C THR A 366 -5.23 -5.16 14.51
N MET A 367 -5.46 -3.88 14.24
CA MET A 367 -4.88 -2.76 14.99
C MET A 367 -5.98 -1.83 15.50
N THR A 368 -5.91 -1.43 16.77
CA THR A 368 -6.88 -0.49 17.35
C THR A 368 -6.26 0.45 18.38
N TYR A 369 -6.59 1.75 18.33
CA TYR A 369 -6.12 2.75 19.30
C TYR A 369 -4.59 2.86 19.43
N CYS A 370 -3.85 2.56 18.36
CA CYS A 370 -2.39 2.66 18.34
C CYS A 370 -2.00 4.06 17.85
N PHE A 371 -1.67 4.97 18.76
CA PHE A 371 -1.38 6.37 18.43
C PHE A 371 0.11 6.72 18.40
N ALA A 372 0.97 5.80 18.82
CA ALA A 372 2.40 6.02 18.86
C ALA A 372 3.09 5.81 17.49
N GLY A 373 2.38 5.33 16.47
CA GLY A 373 2.96 5.03 15.16
C GLY A 373 3.82 3.77 15.12
N GLY A 374 4.58 3.61 14.04
CA GLY A 374 5.48 2.48 13.85
C GLY A 374 5.74 2.12 12.40
N ILE A 375 6.61 1.15 12.19
CA ILE A 375 7.04 0.70 10.86
C ILE A 375 6.85 -0.81 10.72
N PHE A 376 6.15 -1.19 9.66
CA PHE A 376 5.85 -2.56 9.27
C PHE A 376 6.55 -2.79 7.93
N THR A 377 7.52 -3.69 7.87
CA THR A 377 8.38 -3.88 6.71
C THR A 377 8.43 -5.34 6.27
N ASP A 378 8.22 -5.58 4.97
CA ASP A 378 8.26 -6.91 4.37
C ASP A 378 7.33 -7.91 5.09
N CYS A 379 6.19 -7.45 5.60
CA CYS A 379 5.24 -8.30 6.30
C CYS A 379 4.21 -8.92 5.35
N VAL A 380 3.71 -10.10 5.68
CA VAL A 380 2.75 -10.84 4.83
C VAL A 380 1.54 -11.23 5.65
N TRP A 381 0.37 -10.73 5.24
CA TRP A 381 -0.90 -10.88 5.94
C TRP A 381 -1.81 -11.79 5.11
N ALA A 382 -1.82 -13.10 5.41
CA ALA A 382 -2.58 -14.07 4.62
C ALA A 382 -3.83 -14.58 5.33
N ARG A 383 -4.97 -14.23 4.76
CA ARG A 383 -6.28 -14.72 5.18
C ARG A 383 -6.68 -15.94 4.38
N VAL A 384 -7.31 -16.91 5.05
CA VAL A 384 -7.85 -18.12 4.39
C VAL A 384 -8.93 -17.82 3.34
N SER A 385 -9.90 -16.94 3.63
CA SER A 385 -11.03 -16.67 2.73
C SER A 385 -11.73 -15.33 2.99
N MET A 386 -12.25 -14.70 1.92
CA MET A 386 -13.14 -13.53 1.92
C MET A 386 -14.58 -13.90 1.50
N ALA A 387 -15.09 -15.04 1.96
CA ALA A 387 -16.41 -15.54 1.56
C ALA A 387 -17.59 -14.84 2.27
N ALA A 388 -17.38 -14.26 3.45
CA ALA A 388 -18.42 -13.63 4.26
C ALA A 388 -18.34 -12.09 4.22
N SER A 389 -19.48 -11.41 4.44
CA SER A 389 -19.50 -9.95 4.63
C SER A 389 -18.63 -9.54 5.81
N GLY A 390 -17.93 -8.41 5.71
CA GLY A 390 -17.03 -7.93 6.77
C GLY A 390 -15.71 -8.68 6.87
N ALA A 391 -15.45 -9.64 5.98
CA ALA A 391 -14.18 -10.34 5.94
C ALA A 391 -13.09 -9.45 5.28
N HIS A 392 -12.45 -8.57 6.07
CA HIS A 392 -11.26 -7.78 5.69
C HIS A 392 -9.89 -8.35 6.15
N THR A 393 -8.86 -8.37 5.31
CA THR A 393 -7.57 -8.98 5.70
C THR A 393 -6.87 -8.17 6.78
N ASN A 394 -6.67 -6.88 6.56
CA ASN A 394 -6.18 -5.96 7.59
C ASN A 394 -7.34 -5.10 8.09
N THR A 395 -7.50 -5.01 9.41
CA THR A 395 -8.51 -4.18 10.08
C THR A 395 -7.78 -3.18 10.97
N LEU A 396 -7.79 -1.91 10.56
CA LEU A 396 -7.06 -0.82 11.22
C LEU A 396 -8.06 0.24 11.67
N THR A 397 -8.14 0.55 12.96
CA THR A 397 -9.13 1.48 13.49
C THR A 397 -8.51 2.42 14.52
N ASP A 398 -8.70 3.73 14.36
CA ASP A 398 -8.19 4.73 15.30
C ASP A 398 -6.67 4.59 15.53
N CYS A 399 -5.89 4.60 14.45
CA CYS A 399 -4.42 4.56 14.54
C CYS A 399 -3.79 5.76 13.80
N THR A 400 -2.57 6.13 14.16
CA THR A 400 -1.84 7.19 13.46
C THR A 400 -0.34 6.94 13.37
N GLY A 401 0.33 7.51 12.36
CA GLY A 401 1.79 7.52 12.26
C GLY A 401 2.42 6.20 11.82
N PHE A 402 1.70 5.38 11.05
CA PHE A 402 2.21 4.08 10.59
C PHE A 402 2.78 4.13 9.17
N THR A 403 3.93 3.49 8.98
CA THR A 403 4.52 3.23 7.67
C THR A 403 4.51 1.73 7.39
N PHE A 404 3.86 1.32 6.30
CA PHE A 404 3.86 -0.04 5.78
C PHE A 404 4.71 -0.10 4.51
N LEU A 405 5.80 -0.86 4.54
CA LEU A 405 6.82 -0.90 3.50
C LEU A 405 6.94 -2.29 2.91
N ARG A 406 6.57 -2.45 1.64
CA ARG A 406 6.62 -3.73 0.90
C ARG A 406 5.79 -4.85 1.53
N ASP A 407 4.73 -4.48 2.23
CA ASP A 407 3.82 -5.43 2.83
C ASP A 407 2.94 -6.12 1.77
N THR A 408 2.69 -7.41 1.95
CA THR A 408 1.75 -8.20 1.13
C THR A 408 0.47 -8.47 1.90
N ILE A 409 -0.65 -7.93 1.42
CA ILE A 409 -1.98 -8.15 1.99
C ILE A 409 -2.74 -9.07 1.04
N ARG A 410 -3.12 -10.27 1.50
CA ARG A 410 -3.70 -11.29 0.62
C ARG A 410 -4.86 -12.08 1.20
N ALA A 411 -5.73 -12.51 0.32
CA ALA A 411 -6.65 -13.64 0.55
C ALA A 411 -6.16 -14.89 -0.20
N ASN A 412 -6.45 -16.08 0.35
CA ASN A 412 -6.07 -17.36 -0.24
C ASN A 412 -7.20 -18.00 -1.07
N THR A 413 -8.42 -17.46 -0.99
CA THR A 413 -9.59 -17.90 -1.79
C THR A 413 -10.21 -16.71 -2.50
N ILE A 414 -10.71 -16.90 -3.73
CA ILE A 414 -11.49 -15.88 -4.47
C ILE A 414 -12.63 -15.35 -3.59
N LYS A 415 -12.84 -14.04 -3.59
CA LYS A 415 -13.84 -13.39 -2.74
C LYS A 415 -15.24 -13.86 -3.10
N GLY A 416 -16.08 -14.01 -2.07
CA GLY A 416 -17.48 -14.40 -2.21
C GLY A 416 -18.47 -13.28 -1.89
N ASN A 417 -18.01 -12.06 -1.61
CA ASN A 417 -18.86 -10.96 -1.18
C ASN A 417 -18.31 -9.59 -1.57
N ALA A 418 -19.18 -8.63 -1.88
CA ALA A 418 -18.81 -7.26 -2.29
C ALA A 418 -18.28 -6.38 -1.14
N THR A 419 -18.62 -6.71 0.11
CA THR A 419 -18.22 -5.96 1.31
C THR A 419 -16.98 -6.55 2.00
N THR A 420 -16.04 -7.04 1.19
CA THR A 420 -14.76 -7.62 1.65
C THR A 420 -13.60 -6.89 1.02
N TYR A 421 -12.58 -6.59 1.83
CA TYR A 421 -11.53 -5.64 1.48
C TYR A 421 -10.16 -6.19 1.88
N ALA A 422 -9.11 -5.86 1.13
CA ALA A 422 -7.75 -6.18 1.56
C ALA A 422 -7.43 -5.41 2.84
N VAL A 423 -7.75 -4.11 2.86
CA VAL A 423 -7.60 -3.25 4.04
C VAL A 423 -8.95 -2.60 4.32
N ILE A 424 -9.40 -2.62 5.57
CA ILE A 424 -10.37 -1.67 6.10
C ILE A 424 -9.65 -0.78 7.11
N ALA A 425 -9.54 0.51 6.78
CA ALA A 425 -8.94 1.52 7.63
C ALA A 425 -10.01 2.53 8.02
N THR A 426 -10.24 2.71 9.31
CA THR A 426 -11.25 3.63 9.84
C THR A 426 -10.61 4.65 10.78
N ARG A 427 -10.80 5.94 10.50
CA ARG A 427 -10.22 7.05 11.29
C ARG A 427 -8.70 6.93 11.43
N LEU A 428 -8.05 6.48 10.36
CA LEU A 428 -6.60 6.39 10.27
C LEU A 428 -6.02 7.75 9.88
N LYS A 429 -4.90 8.15 10.49
CA LYS A 429 -4.27 9.44 10.21
C LYS A 429 -2.77 9.34 9.96
N GLN A 430 -2.23 10.09 9.02
CA GLN A 430 -0.77 10.20 8.82
C GLN A 430 -0.11 8.82 8.60
N CYS A 431 -0.70 8.02 7.72
CA CYS A 431 -0.22 6.66 7.46
C CYS A 431 0.19 6.50 6.00
N THR A 432 1.30 5.80 5.79
CA THR A 432 1.90 5.59 4.47
C THR A 432 1.99 4.11 4.14
N TRP A 433 1.68 3.76 2.89
CA TRP A 433 2.05 2.50 2.27
C TRP A 433 3.00 2.75 1.11
N THR A 434 4.12 2.04 1.08
CA THR A 434 5.09 2.12 -0.01
C THR A 434 5.35 0.74 -0.58
N ASN A 435 5.09 0.58 -1.88
CA ASN A 435 5.13 -0.68 -2.60
C ASN A 435 4.27 -1.81 -1.99
N PRO A 436 3.02 -1.56 -1.53
CA PRO A 436 2.18 -2.63 -1.01
C PRO A 436 1.78 -3.59 -2.13
N THR A 437 1.82 -4.90 -1.86
CA THR A 437 1.24 -5.92 -2.74
C THR A 437 -0.16 -6.29 -2.26
N ILE A 438 -1.17 -5.92 -3.02
CA ILE A 438 -2.58 -6.19 -2.73
C ILE A 438 -3.07 -7.34 -3.61
N ILE A 439 -3.30 -8.49 -2.99
CA ILE A 439 -3.90 -9.66 -3.64
C ILE A 439 -5.34 -9.76 -3.14
N GLN A 440 -6.24 -9.31 -4.01
CA GLN A 440 -7.69 -9.34 -3.90
C GLN A 440 -8.33 -8.36 -2.92
N GLY A 441 -9.26 -7.56 -3.45
CA GLY A 441 -10.04 -6.58 -2.72
C GLY A 441 -9.36 -5.20 -2.66
N PRO A 442 -10.15 -4.12 -2.46
CA PRO A 442 -9.63 -2.77 -2.36
C PRO A 442 -8.95 -2.51 -1.01
N MET A 443 -8.17 -1.44 -0.96
CA MET A 443 -7.87 -0.72 0.28
C MET A 443 -9.01 0.29 0.52
N ASN A 444 -9.83 0.04 1.56
CA ASN A 444 -10.95 0.91 1.92
C ASN A 444 -10.56 1.83 3.08
N PHE A 445 -10.75 3.15 2.89
CA PHE A 445 -10.44 4.21 3.84
C PHE A 445 -11.73 4.95 4.23
N VAL A 446 -12.06 4.90 5.52
CA VAL A 446 -13.28 5.46 6.10
C VAL A 446 -12.92 6.57 7.08
N THR A 447 -13.25 7.82 6.76
CA THR A 447 -12.95 8.99 7.61
C THR A 447 -11.45 9.11 7.93
N CYS A 448 -10.60 8.79 6.97
CA CYS A 448 -9.15 8.86 7.12
C CYS A 448 -8.60 10.23 6.71
N ASP A 449 -7.44 10.61 7.21
CA ASP A 449 -6.79 11.88 6.90
C ASP A 449 -5.30 11.67 6.65
N ASP A 450 -4.73 12.39 5.68
CA ASP A 450 -3.30 12.35 5.38
C ASP A 450 -2.77 10.92 5.15
N ILE A 451 -3.42 10.22 4.21
CA ILE A 451 -3.02 8.88 3.79
C ILE A 451 -2.21 8.96 2.50
N ALA A 452 -1.05 8.31 2.48
CA ALA A 452 -0.24 8.16 1.29
C ALA A 452 -0.14 6.68 0.88
N VAL A 453 -0.39 6.36 -0.39
CA VAL A 453 -0.04 5.05 -0.98
C VAL A 453 0.77 5.26 -2.23
N THR A 454 1.98 4.71 -2.27
CA THR A 454 2.88 4.79 -3.41
C THR A 454 3.21 3.40 -3.98
N ASP A 455 3.21 3.29 -5.31
CA ASP A 455 3.68 2.13 -6.07
C ASP A 455 2.99 0.80 -5.72
N ILE A 456 1.65 0.82 -5.59
CA ILE A 456 0.85 -0.39 -5.35
C ILE A 456 1.10 -1.47 -6.42
N ILE A 457 1.23 -2.73 -6.01
CA ILE A 457 1.24 -3.90 -6.87
C ILE A 457 -0.10 -4.62 -6.67
N TYR A 458 -0.95 -4.65 -7.69
CA TYR A 458 -2.33 -5.14 -7.53
C TYR A 458 -2.65 -6.39 -8.35
N ALA A 459 -3.36 -7.34 -7.73
CA ALA A 459 -3.98 -8.48 -8.39
C ALA A 459 -5.33 -8.84 -7.74
N ASN A 460 -6.45 -8.54 -8.40
CA ASN A 460 -7.80 -8.68 -7.82
C ASN A 460 -8.21 -10.11 -7.44
N CYS A 461 -7.62 -11.12 -8.07
CA CYS A 461 -8.01 -12.51 -7.88
C CYS A 461 -6.80 -13.36 -7.55
N VAL A 462 -6.88 -14.09 -6.43
CA VAL A 462 -5.84 -15.04 -6.00
C VAL A 462 -5.61 -16.18 -7.00
N SER A 463 -6.61 -16.49 -7.84
CA SER A 463 -6.53 -17.44 -8.93
C SER A 463 -7.49 -17.02 -10.06
N GLY A 464 -7.32 -17.60 -11.26
CA GLY A 464 -8.18 -17.28 -12.39
C GLY A 464 -8.08 -15.81 -12.85
N THR A 465 -9.18 -15.29 -13.38
CA THR A 465 -9.30 -13.91 -13.89
C THR A 465 -10.26 -13.08 -13.04
N THR A 466 -10.25 -11.76 -13.23
CA THR A 466 -11.20 -10.82 -12.63
C THR A 466 -12.63 -11.26 -12.88
N VAL A 467 -13.43 -11.31 -11.81
CA VAL A 467 -14.86 -11.67 -11.86
C VAL A 467 -15.74 -10.42 -11.97
N THR A 468 -16.92 -10.57 -12.58
CA THR A 468 -17.88 -9.47 -12.78
C THR A 468 -18.85 -9.27 -11.62
N THR A 469 -18.98 -10.25 -10.74
CA THR A 469 -20.03 -10.30 -9.70
C THR A 469 -19.87 -9.25 -8.62
N TYR A 470 -18.64 -8.84 -8.30
CA TYR A 470 -18.36 -7.99 -7.15
C TYR A 470 -17.59 -6.74 -7.57
N ALA A 471 -18.11 -5.57 -7.20
CA ALA A 471 -17.39 -4.33 -7.36
C ALA A 471 -16.00 -4.41 -6.70
N THR A 472 -14.99 -3.87 -7.37
CA THR A 472 -13.63 -3.84 -6.82
C THR A 472 -12.83 -2.69 -7.37
N TYR A 473 -11.89 -2.21 -6.54
CA TYR A 473 -11.09 -1.02 -6.76
C TYR A 473 -9.65 -1.26 -6.29
N TRP A 474 -8.71 -0.39 -6.64
CA TRP A 474 -7.49 -0.28 -5.82
C TRP A 474 -7.81 0.42 -4.51
N TYR A 475 -8.45 1.58 -4.62
CA TYR A 475 -8.75 2.47 -3.52
C TYR A 475 -10.25 2.74 -3.45
N LEU A 476 -10.82 2.55 -2.26
CA LEU A 476 -12.20 2.91 -1.96
C LEU A 476 -12.18 3.92 -0.80
N LEU A 477 -12.65 5.13 -1.06
CA LEU A 477 -12.74 6.20 -0.07
C LEU A 477 -14.19 6.41 0.31
N THR A 478 -14.48 6.34 1.59
CA THR A 478 -15.84 6.51 2.10
C THR A 478 -15.87 7.48 3.27
N THR A 479 -16.92 8.28 3.32
CA THR A 479 -17.28 9.18 4.43
C THR A 479 -16.10 10.02 4.95
N ASN A 480 -15.95 11.25 4.45
CA ASN A 480 -15.04 12.24 5.03
C ASN A 480 -13.56 11.79 5.08
N THR A 481 -13.10 11.07 4.05
CA THR A 481 -11.68 10.78 3.87
C THR A 481 -11.01 11.92 3.11
N ILE A 482 -9.98 12.54 3.69
CA ILE A 482 -9.43 13.81 3.21
C ILE A 482 -7.90 13.84 3.12
N ASN A 483 -7.37 14.74 2.31
CA ASN A 483 -5.92 15.02 2.21
C ASN A 483 -5.06 13.81 1.80
N CYS A 484 -5.62 12.86 1.05
CA CYS A 484 -4.90 11.64 0.68
C CYS A 484 -4.21 11.74 -0.69
N THR A 485 -3.06 11.08 -0.81
CA THR A 485 -2.33 10.92 -2.08
C THR A 485 -2.15 9.45 -2.43
N PHE A 486 -2.56 9.08 -3.63
CA PHE A 486 -2.35 7.78 -4.24
C PHE A 486 -1.51 7.97 -5.51
N SER A 487 -0.32 7.37 -5.56
CA SER A 487 0.64 7.61 -6.65
C SER A 487 1.30 6.33 -7.12
N GLY A 488 1.47 6.18 -8.43
CA GLY A 488 2.14 5.00 -8.98
C GLY A 488 1.32 3.71 -8.83
N GLY A 489 1.78 2.67 -9.51
CA GLY A 489 1.25 1.32 -9.34
C GLY A 489 1.30 0.48 -10.60
N THR A 490 1.18 -0.84 -10.42
CA THR A 490 1.30 -1.85 -11.48
C THR A 490 0.29 -2.99 -11.31
N MET A 491 -0.05 -3.65 -12.43
CA MET A 491 -0.83 -4.89 -12.47
C MET A 491 -0.06 -5.96 -13.25
N PRO A 492 0.90 -6.67 -12.60
CA PRO A 492 1.81 -7.56 -13.32
C PRO A 492 1.15 -8.87 -13.78
N VAL A 493 -0.04 -9.21 -13.26
CA VAL A 493 -0.75 -10.43 -13.64
C VAL A 493 -1.90 -10.09 -14.58
N THR A 494 -1.87 -10.66 -15.79
CA THR A 494 -2.88 -10.46 -16.83
C THR A 494 -4.29 -10.79 -16.34
N ASN A 495 -5.26 -9.96 -16.72
CA ASN A 495 -6.68 -10.15 -16.40
C ASN A 495 -6.98 -10.22 -14.89
N THR A 496 -6.21 -9.50 -14.06
CA THR A 496 -6.44 -9.36 -12.62
C THR A 496 -6.66 -7.92 -12.17
N GLN A 497 -7.09 -7.05 -13.08
CA GLN A 497 -7.51 -5.68 -12.82
C GLN A 497 -8.69 -5.59 -11.82
N PRO A 498 -8.91 -4.44 -11.15
CA PRO A 498 -10.19 -4.19 -10.50
C PRO A 498 -11.32 -4.22 -11.54
N TYR A 499 -12.51 -4.68 -11.16
CA TYR A 499 -13.64 -4.73 -12.09
C TYR A 499 -14.30 -3.36 -12.34
N THR A 500 -14.19 -2.44 -11.37
CA THR A 500 -14.95 -1.18 -11.36
C THR A 500 -14.09 0.02 -11.72
N ALA A 501 -13.10 0.36 -10.90
CA ALA A 501 -12.21 1.50 -11.15
C ALA A 501 -10.87 1.36 -10.41
N LEU A 502 -9.89 2.25 -10.65
CA LEU A 502 -8.74 2.37 -9.75
C LEU A 502 -9.16 3.02 -8.43
N LEU A 503 -9.82 4.16 -8.50
CA LEU A 503 -10.26 4.94 -7.35
C LEU A 503 -11.79 5.07 -7.32
N SER A 504 -12.38 4.93 -6.15
CA SER A 504 -13.76 5.31 -5.89
C SER A 504 -13.86 6.17 -4.65
N ALA A 505 -14.65 7.25 -4.71
CA ALA A 505 -14.91 8.11 -3.57
C ALA A 505 -16.41 8.43 -3.41
N SER A 506 -16.80 8.79 -2.20
CA SER A 506 -18.18 9.10 -1.83
C SER A 506 -18.24 10.22 -0.78
N THR A 507 -19.43 10.45 -0.21
CA THR A 507 -19.81 11.63 0.57
C THR A 507 -18.72 12.18 1.48
N GLY A 508 -18.40 13.46 1.29
CA GLY A 508 -17.50 14.23 2.14
C GLY A 508 -16.01 13.98 1.88
N CYS A 509 -15.63 13.11 0.94
CA CYS A 509 -14.21 12.96 0.60
C CYS A 509 -13.69 14.23 -0.10
N ALA A 510 -12.49 14.70 0.26
CA ALA A 510 -11.95 15.95 -0.26
C ALA A 510 -10.43 16.01 -0.33
N ASN A 511 -9.87 16.87 -1.20
CA ASN A 511 -8.42 17.05 -1.37
C ASN A 511 -7.70 15.71 -1.64
N ILE A 512 -8.19 14.97 -2.62
CA ILE A 512 -7.69 13.63 -2.99
C ILE A 512 -6.85 13.71 -4.26
N ARG A 513 -5.66 13.11 -4.25
CA ARG A 513 -4.78 13.05 -5.42
C ARG A 513 -4.62 11.60 -5.90
N LEU A 514 -4.86 11.34 -7.18
CA LEU A 514 -4.52 10.09 -7.87
C LEU A 514 -3.58 10.40 -9.03
N ARG A 515 -2.34 9.90 -9.02
CA ARG A 515 -1.34 10.36 -9.98
C ARG A 515 -0.26 9.37 -10.38
N SER A 516 0.43 9.67 -11.47
CA SER A 516 1.65 9.00 -11.92
C SER A 516 1.49 7.48 -12.12
N ILE A 517 0.39 7.05 -12.73
CA ILE A 517 0.11 5.62 -12.99
C ILE A 517 0.28 5.34 -14.47
N GLY A 518 1.24 4.47 -14.81
CA GLY A 518 1.59 4.17 -16.20
C GLY A 518 2.18 5.39 -16.93
N THR A 519 2.43 5.22 -18.22
CA THR A 519 2.82 6.31 -19.14
C THR A 519 2.06 6.18 -20.45
N ARG A 520 2.02 7.23 -21.28
CA ARG A 520 1.40 7.14 -22.62
C ARG A 520 1.98 6.00 -23.46
N GLY A 521 3.29 5.79 -23.38
CA GLY A 521 3.99 4.71 -24.09
C GLY A 521 3.87 3.33 -23.43
N SER A 522 3.45 3.26 -22.17
CA SER A 522 3.30 2.02 -21.40
C SER A 522 2.16 2.17 -20.39
N PRO A 523 0.90 2.20 -20.87
CA PRO A 523 -0.26 2.34 -20.00
C PRO A 523 -0.49 1.06 -19.17
N VAL A 524 -1.13 1.21 -18.01
CA VAL A 524 -1.58 0.04 -17.23
C VAL A 524 -2.80 -0.58 -17.92
N THR A 525 -2.76 -1.90 -18.17
CA THR A 525 -3.88 -2.58 -18.84
C THR A 525 -5.04 -2.82 -17.89
N PHE A 526 -6.26 -2.50 -18.33
CA PHE A 526 -7.51 -2.83 -17.65
C PHE A 526 -8.06 -4.20 -18.05
N GLY A 527 -7.21 -5.06 -18.63
CA GLY A 527 -7.49 -6.46 -18.93
C GLY A 527 -8.45 -6.66 -20.10
N SER A 528 -8.25 -7.73 -20.85
CA SER A 528 -9.08 -8.09 -22.01
C SER A 528 -10.32 -8.90 -21.64
N ALA A 529 -10.26 -9.63 -20.53
CA ALA A 529 -11.41 -10.35 -19.97
C ALA A 529 -11.98 -9.58 -18.78
N ASN A 530 -13.29 -9.31 -18.79
CA ASN A 530 -13.98 -8.54 -17.75
C ASN A 530 -13.28 -7.20 -17.48
N ALA A 531 -13.06 -6.44 -18.55
CA ALA A 531 -12.35 -5.17 -18.54
C ALA A 531 -12.84 -4.23 -17.44
N CYS A 532 -11.92 -3.52 -16.78
CA CYS A 532 -12.26 -2.53 -15.75
C CYS A 532 -13.12 -1.40 -16.34
N GLY A 533 -14.07 -0.90 -15.56
CA GLY A 533 -15.00 0.15 -15.99
C GLY A 533 -14.32 1.50 -16.27
N LEU A 534 -13.73 2.08 -15.24
CA LEU A 534 -13.34 3.48 -15.18
C LEU A 534 -11.92 3.66 -14.63
N VAL A 535 -11.29 4.81 -14.89
CA VAL A 535 -10.10 5.21 -14.12
C VAL A 535 -10.50 5.54 -12.69
N TYR A 536 -11.52 6.40 -12.51
CA TYR A 536 -12.02 6.77 -11.20
C TYR A 536 -13.52 7.07 -11.20
N ASN A 537 -14.14 7.07 -10.03
CA ASN A 537 -15.48 7.62 -9.86
C ASN A 537 -15.62 8.44 -8.57
N VAL A 538 -16.50 9.44 -8.61
CA VAL A 538 -16.85 10.31 -7.48
C VAL A 538 -18.37 10.31 -7.31
N ALA A 539 -18.87 9.56 -6.34
CA ALA A 539 -20.29 9.20 -6.31
C ALA A 539 -21.21 10.33 -5.84
N THR A 540 -20.81 11.05 -4.79
CA THR A 540 -21.63 12.08 -4.14
C THR A 540 -20.76 12.96 -3.26
N ALA A 541 -20.99 14.28 -3.29
CA ALA A 541 -20.42 15.30 -2.40
C ALA A 541 -18.91 15.14 -2.19
N CYS A 542 -18.18 14.97 -3.29
CA CYS A 542 -16.71 14.93 -3.32
C CYS A 542 -16.15 16.26 -3.80
N PHE A 543 -15.05 16.72 -3.20
CA PHE A 543 -14.48 18.05 -3.44
C PHE A 543 -12.98 18.02 -3.72
N ASP A 544 -12.50 18.86 -4.63
CA ASP A 544 -11.07 19.14 -4.80
C ASP A 544 -10.22 17.90 -5.10
N PHE A 545 -10.65 17.08 -6.06
CA PHE A 545 -9.90 15.91 -6.52
C PHE A 545 -8.92 16.34 -7.62
N LYS A 546 -7.69 15.81 -7.59
CA LYS A 546 -6.72 15.93 -8.67
C LYS A 546 -6.36 14.55 -9.22
N ILE A 547 -6.65 14.32 -10.49
CA ILE A 547 -6.33 13.10 -11.22
C ILE A 547 -5.33 13.46 -12.32
N GLN A 548 -4.07 13.05 -12.16
CA GLN A 548 -2.99 13.63 -12.97
C GLN A 548 -2.01 12.57 -13.47
N GLN A 549 -1.70 12.55 -14.77
CA GLN A 549 -0.75 11.62 -15.37
C GLN A 549 -1.11 10.15 -15.08
N VAL A 550 -2.33 9.77 -15.43
CA VAL A 550 -2.87 8.41 -15.25
C VAL A 550 -3.18 7.83 -16.62
N TYR A 551 -2.40 6.84 -17.03
CA TYR A 551 -2.47 6.23 -18.35
C TYR A 551 -2.87 4.76 -18.22
N VAL A 552 -4.07 4.45 -18.69
CA VAL A 552 -4.59 3.09 -18.71
C VAL A 552 -4.92 2.69 -20.16
N SER A 553 -5.41 1.48 -20.36
CA SER A 553 -5.86 0.99 -21.67
C SER A 553 -6.96 -0.05 -21.51
N ASN A 554 -7.84 -0.16 -22.50
CA ASN A 554 -8.96 -1.11 -22.52
C ASN A 554 -9.98 -0.88 -21.38
N THR A 555 -10.29 0.38 -21.15
CA THR A 555 -11.43 0.84 -20.34
C THR A 555 -12.74 0.34 -20.95
N ARG A 556 -13.63 -0.19 -20.12
CA ARG A 556 -14.94 -0.69 -20.58
C ARG A 556 -15.96 0.43 -20.75
N THR A 557 -15.87 1.48 -19.93
CA THR A 557 -16.87 2.55 -19.87
C THR A 557 -16.24 3.90 -20.23
N GLY A 558 -15.10 4.24 -19.65
CA GLY A 558 -14.41 5.49 -19.98
C GLY A 558 -13.48 5.93 -18.85
N ILE A 559 -13.22 7.23 -18.77
CA ILE A 559 -12.29 7.77 -17.76
C ILE A 559 -12.99 7.88 -16.39
N MET A 560 -14.16 8.50 -16.32
CA MET A 560 -14.85 8.69 -15.04
C MET A 560 -16.38 8.72 -15.11
N THR A 561 -16.98 8.69 -13.92
CA THR A 561 -18.38 9.06 -13.69
C THR A 561 -18.49 9.84 -12.37
N GLY A 562 -19.40 10.81 -12.35
CA GLY A 562 -19.61 11.69 -11.22
C GLY A 562 -21.00 12.28 -11.21
N ASP A 563 -21.39 12.88 -10.09
CA ASP A 563 -22.68 13.52 -9.91
C ASP A 563 -22.53 15.02 -9.61
N ASN A 564 -23.64 15.75 -9.77
CA ASN A 564 -23.66 17.21 -9.68
C ASN A 564 -23.62 17.73 -8.25
N SER A 565 -23.45 16.86 -7.27
CA SER A 565 -23.10 17.24 -5.90
C SER A 565 -21.59 17.28 -5.67
N CYS A 566 -20.78 16.76 -6.60
CA CYS A 566 -19.32 16.89 -6.58
C CYS A 566 -18.85 18.18 -7.25
N LYS A 567 -17.72 18.73 -6.79
CA LYS A 567 -17.19 20.00 -7.27
C LYS A 567 -15.65 20.06 -7.28
N GLY A 568 -15.08 20.82 -8.21
CA GLY A 568 -13.67 21.22 -8.15
C GLY A 568 -12.70 20.10 -8.50
N ILE A 569 -13.08 19.26 -9.47
CA ILE A 569 -12.22 18.15 -9.91
C ILE A 569 -11.30 18.64 -11.02
N LEU A 570 -10.03 18.26 -10.97
CA LEU A 570 -9.01 18.54 -11.97
C LEU A 570 -8.51 17.23 -12.57
N GLU A 571 -8.61 17.10 -13.90
CA GLU A 571 -7.97 16.04 -14.68
C GLU A 571 -6.88 16.62 -15.58
N GLU A 572 -5.68 16.04 -15.52
CA GLU A 572 -4.55 16.41 -16.40
C GLU A 572 -3.86 15.15 -16.91
N HIS A 573 -3.77 14.95 -18.22
CA HIS A 573 -3.16 13.75 -18.79
C HIS A 573 -3.74 12.44 -18.25
N VAL A 574 -5.06 12.34 -18.23
CA VAL A 574 -5.79 11.12 -17.86
C VAL A 574 -6.26 10.42 -19.14
N PHE A 575 -5.77 9.20 -19.36
CA PHE A 575 -5.99 8.43 -20.59
C PHE A 575 -6.71 7.13 -20.26
N GLY A 576 -7.88 6.91 -20.86
CA GLY A 576 -8.56 5.61 -20.91
C GLY A 576 -8.11 4.86 -22.16
N ASP A 577 -8.85 5.01 -23.24
CA ASP A 577 -8.36 4.81 -24.59
C ASP A 577 -8.80 5.96 -25.52
N TYR A 578 -8.22 6.08 -26.71
CA TYR A 578 -8.59 7.15 -27.65
C TYR A 578 -10.05 7.07 -28.15
N ALA A 579 -10.65 5.88 -28.14
CA ALA A 579 -11.98 5.60 -28.68
C ALA A 579 -13.11 5.75 -27.64
N ASP A 580 -12.76 5.92 -26.37
CA ASP A 580 -13.70 6.01 -25.26
C ASP A 580 -14.67 7.18 -25.43
N ALA A 581 -15.96 6.84 -25.55
CA ALA A 581 -17.03 7.81 -25.82
C ALA A 581 -18.06 7.93 -24.67
N VAL A 582 -18.01 7.09 -23.63
CA VAL A 582 -19.11 6.92 -22.64
C VAL A 582 -18.88 7.65 -21.30
N ASP A 583 -18.03 8.67 -21.31
CA ASP A 583 -17.69 9.45 -20.11
C ASP A 583 -18.80 10.44 -19.71
N VAL A 584 -19.28 10.40 -18.46
CA VAL A 584 -20.34 11.29 -17.96
C VAL A 584 -19.74 12.35 -17.03
N MET A 585 -19.61 13.58 -17.56
CA MET A 585 -18.95 14.72 -16.92
C MET A 585 -19.89 15.54 -16.02
N ALA A 586 -20.72 14.89 -15.19
CA ALA A 586 -21.76 15.58 -14.44
C ALA A 586 -21.24 16.21 -13.13
N VAL A 587 -20.10 16.90 -13.15
CA VAL A 587 -19.42 17.47 -11.97
C VAL A 587 -19.34 18.98 -12.10
N LEU A 588 -19.51 19.70 -10.98
CA LEU A 588 -19.42 21.17 -10.95
C LEU A 588 -17.97 21.64 -11.00
N ASN A 589 -17.70 22.73 -11.73
CA ASN A 589 -16.36 23.32 -11.84
C ASN A 589 -15.26 22.28 -12.16
N LEU A 590 -15.56 21.33 -13.04
CA LEU A 590 -14.60 20.32 -13.49
C LEU A 590 -13.66 20.96 -14.52
N GLU A 591 -12.36 20.81 -14.30
CA GLU A 591 -11.32 21.15 -15.26
C GLU A 591 -10.73 19.89 -15.86
N ARG A 592 -10.74 19.77 -17.19
CA ARG A 592 -10.10 18.66 -17.89
C ARG A 592 -9.13 19.15 -18.94
N LYS A 593 -7.89 18.68 -18.82
CA LYS A 593 -6.79 19.09 -19.68
C LYS A 593 -6.02 17.89 -20.23
N ALA A 594 -5.74 17.91 -21.52
CA ALA A 594 -4.97 16.87 -22.21
C ALA A 594 -5.45 15.43 -21.95
N MET A 595 -6.77 15.19 -21.92
CA MET A 595 -7.31 13.83 -21.70
C MET A 595 -7.10 12.93 -22.93
N GLY A 596 -6.92 11.63 -22.73
CA GLY A 596 -6.91 10.64 -23.81
C GLY A 596 -8.26 9.95 -23.93
N GLY A 597 -9.12 10.45 -24.83
CA GLY A 597 -10.46 9.92 -25.09
C GLY A 597 -11.35 10.92 -25.83
N THR A 598 -12.51 10.46 -26.32
CA THR A 598 -13.46 11.33 -27.04
C THR A 598 -14.32 12.13 -26.06
N GLY A 599 -14.78 11.51 -24.97
CA GLY A 599 -15.59 12.08 -23.87
C GLY A 599 -16.95 12.68 -24.27
N ALA A 600 -17.83 12.95 -23.29
CA ALA A 600 -19.15 13.55 -23.56
C ALA A 600 -19.05 14.97 -24.14
N LEU A 601 -19.88 15.25 -25.14
CA LEU A 601 -19.94 16.52 -25.84
C LEU A 601 -21.22 17.29 -25.52
N THR A 602 -21.90 17.02 -24.42
CA THR A 602 -23.13 17.72 -24.08
C THR A 602 -23.01 18.29 -22.68
N ALA A 603 -23.39 19.55 -22.51
CA ALA A 603 -23.65 20.10 -21.19
C ALA A 603 -24.63 19.21 -20.44
N GLN A 604 -24.38 19.06 -19.15
CA GLN A 604 -25.15 18.19 -18.27
C GLN A 604 -26.21 19.00 -17.51
N THR A 605 -27.35 18.38 -17.20
CA THR A 605 -28.43 19.00 -16.44
C THR A 605 -28.00 19.30 -15.01
N SER A 606 -28.35 20.49 -14.52
CA SER A 606 -28.01 20.94 -13.16
C SER A 606 -26.51 20.87 -12.86
N VAL A 607 -25.67 21.12 -13.87
CA VAL A 607 -24.21 21.25 -13.77
C VAL A 607 -23.79 22.67 -14.11
N TYR A 608 -22.82 23.18 -13.35
CA TYR A 608 -22.40 24.58 -13.34
C TYR A 608 -20.87 24.70 -13.39
N GLY A 609 -20.37 25.70 -14.11
CA GLY A 609 -18.97 26.11 -14.21
C GLY A 609 -18.03 25.18 -14.98
N THR A 610 -18.51 24.05 -15.48
CA THR A 610 -17.74 23.14 -16.32
C THR A 610 -17.85 23.57 -17.78
N HIS A 611 -16.95 24.45 -18.23
CA HIS A 611 -17.02 25.04 -19.57
C HIS A 611 -16.07 24.40 -20.58
N TRP A 612 -14.80 24.22 -20.21
CA TRP A 612 -13.75 23.86 -21.16
C TRP A 612 -13.26 22.43 -20.94
N ARG A 613 -12.99 21.74 -22.05
CA ARG A 613 -12.17 20.53 -22.05
C ARG A 613 -11.31 20.46 -23.30
N ASP A 614 -10.09 19.94 -23.14
CA ASP A 614 -9.25 19.54 -24.27
C ASP A 614 -8.78 18.09 -24.10
N GLY A 615 -8.60 17.41 -25.23
CA GLY A 615 -8.10 16.04 -25.25
C GLY A 615 -7.76 15.52 -26.63
N PHE A 616 -7.33 14.27 -26.66
CA PHE A 616 -6.83 13.57 -27.83
C PHE A 616 -7.77 12.41 -28.19
N THR A 617 -8.18 12.35 -29.47
CA THR A 617 -9.00 11.25 -30.01
C THR A 617 -8.19 10.27 -30.84
N GLY A 618 -6.86 10.45 -30.85
CA GLY A 618 -5.90 9.60 -31.53
C GLY A 618 -4.48 10.14 -31.35
N THR A 619 -3.51 9.44 -31.92
CA THR A 619 -2.09 9.85 -31.87
C THR A 619 -1.80 11.11 -32.69
N THR A 620 -2.65 11.45 -33.65
CA THR A 620 -2.49 12.59 -34.56
C THR A 620 -3.61 13.62 -34.48
N ALA A 621 -4.63 13.38 -33.66
CA ALA A 621 -5.85 14.17 -33.61
C ALA A 621 -6.23 14.54 -32.18
N GLY A 622 -6.65 15.78 -32.01
CA GLY A 622 -7.20 16.31 -30.77
C GLY A 622 -8.53 17.01 -30.97
N ARG A 623 -9.11 17.44 -29.84
CA ARG A 623 -10.35 18.17 -29.79
C ARG A 623 -10.33 19.14 -28.63
N ILE A 624 -10.91 20.31 -28.88
CA ILE A 624 -11.25 21.30 -27.87
C ILE A 624 -12.76 21.47 -27.89
N ALA A 625 -13.39 21.37 -26.73
CA ALA A 625 -14.83 21.53 -26.59
C ALA A 625 -15.20 22.58 -25.53
N ILE A 626 -16.30 23.28 -25.80
CA ILE A 626 -16.97 24.20 -24.91
C ILE A 626 -18.33 23.59 -24.57
N LEU A 627 -18.57 23.34 -23.30
CA LEU A 627 -19.83 22.89 -22.73
C LEU A 627 -20.60 24.10 -22.23
N MET A 628 -21.87 24.20 -22.57
CA MET A 628 -22.71 25.37 -22.31
C MET A 628 -23.31 25.37 -20.89
N ASN A 629 -22.54 24.95 -19.90
CA ASN A 629 -22.96 24.95 -18.51
C ASN A 629 -22.96 26.37 -17.94
N GLU A 630 -23.91 26.69 -17.06
CA GLU A 630 -24.00 28.02 -16.47
C GLU A 630 -22.81 28.29 -15.53
N ALA A 631 -22.24 29.49 -15.57
CA ALA A 631 -21.07 29.80 -14.74
C ALA A 631 -21.40 29.89 -13.25
N THR A 632 -20.45 29.42 -12.44
CA THR A 632 -20.37 29.70 -11.01
C THR A 632 -19.54 30.96 -10.74
N THR A 633 -19.51 31.43 -9.50
CA THR A 633 -18.62 32.55 -9.09
C THR A 633 -17.15 32.31 -9.45
N GLU A 634 -16.67 31.07 -9.37
CA GLU A 634 -15.28 30.69 -9.70
C GLU A 634 -14.97 30.72 -11.20
N THR A 635 -16.00 30.65 -12.04
CA THR A 635 -15.86 30.51 -13.49
C THR A 635 -16.49 31.66 -14.27
N ASN A 636 -16.95 32.70 -13.57
CA ASN A 636 -17.59 33.87 -14.16
C ASN A 636 -16.67 34.64 -15.10
N SER A 637 -15.35 34.59 -14.90
CA SER A 637 -14.36 35.19 -15.81
C SER A 637 -14.26 34.47 -17.16
N GLN A 638 -14.83 33.28 -17.30
CA GLN A 638 -14.74 32.45 -18.51
C GLN A 638 -15.87 32.72 -19.51
N ILE A 639 -16.92 33.47 -19.13
CA ILE A 639 -18.09 33.73 -19.97
C ILE A 639 -18.52 35.20 -19.87
N ALA A 640 -18.79 35.83 -21.00
CA ALA A 640 -19.52 37.09 -21.08
C ALA A 640 -20.77 36.90 -21.94
N LEU A 641 -21.95 37.18 -21.38
CA LEU A 641 -23.23 37.14 -22.10
C LEU A 641 -23.66 38.56 -22.46
N SER A 642 -24.23 38.73 -23.66
CA SER A 642 -24.71 40.02 -24.15
C SER A 642 -26.10 39.94 -24.78
N ASN A 643 -26.79 41.08 -24.82
CA ASN A 643 -28.03 41.30 -25.55
C ASN A 643 -29.20 40.37 -25.19
N GLY A 644 -29.20 39.73 -24.01
CA GLY A 644 -30.27 38.84 -23.57
C GLY A 644 -30.01 37.34 -23.74
N ALA A 645 -28.77 36.95 -24.12
CA ALA A 645 -28.32 35.56 -23.99
C ALA A 645 -28.39 35.09 -22.53
N ALA A 646 -28.87 33.87 -22.30
CA ALA A 646 -29.02 33.31 -20.95
C ALA A 646 -28.87 31.79 -20.93
N PHE A 647 -28.48 31.22 -19.79
CA PHE A 647 -28.45 29.79 -19.60
C PHE A 647 -29.83 29.23 -19.21
N THR A 648 -30.02 27.95 -19.47
CA THR A 648 -31.20 27.17 -19.08
C THR A 648 -30.85 26.23 -17.94
N SER A 649 -31.82 25.95 -17.06
CA SER A 649 -31.66 25.00 -15.96
C SER A 649 -31.41 23.55 -16.42
N ALA A 650 -31.65 23.25 -17.70
CA ALA A 650 -31.40 21.95 -18.32
C ALA A 650 -29.95 21.73 -18.76
N GLY A 651 -29.07 22.74 -18.60
CA GLY A 651 -27.67 22.66 -19.04
C GLY A 651 -27.52 23.04 -20.52
N GLY A 652 -27.83 24.29 -20.86
CA GLY A 652 -27.65 24.79 -22.22
C GLY A 652 -27.78 26.31 -22.32
N LEU A 653 -27.16 26.89 -23.35
CA LEU A 653 -27.16 28.32 -23.66
C LEU A 653 -28.29 28.65 -24.63
N TYR A 654 -29.22 29.51 -24.23
CA TYR A 654 -30.37 29.93 -25.01
C TYR A 654 -30.15 31.33 -25.60
N MET A 655 -30.10 31.39 -26.94
CA MET A 655 -29.88 32.62 -27.71
C MET A 655 -30.83 32.66 -28.92
N PRO A 656 -32.14 32.90 -28.72
CA PRO A 656 -33.13 32.76 -29.79
C PRO A 656 -33.18 33.93 -30.76
N ILE A 657 -32.77 35.13 -30.34
CA ILE A 657 -32.94 36.38 -31.10
C ILE A 657 -31.61 36.77 -31.75
N VAL A 658 -31.69 37.24 -33.00
CA VAL A 658 -30.55 37.75 -33.76
C VAL A 658 -29.81 38.84 -32.96
N GLY A 659 -28.49 38.72 -32.86
CA GLY A 659 -27.63 39.64 -32.09
C GLY A 659 -27.40 39.25 -30.63
N HIS A 660 -28.09 38.24 -30.10
CA HIS A 660 -27.67 37.60 -28.85
C HIS A 660 -26.28 36.99 -29.03
N SER A 661 -25.35 37.26 -28.10
CA SER A 661 -23.99 36.71 -28.15
C SER A 661 -23.48 36.22 -26.80
N ALA A 662 -22.56 35.26 -26.87
CA ALA A 662 -21.80 34.75 -25.75
C ALA A 662 -20.32 34.61 -26.12
N THR A 663 -19.43 35.18 -25.31
CA THR A 663 -17.98 35.03 -25.46
C THR A 663 -17.44 34.12 -24.38
N PHE A 664 -16.83 33.01 -24.79
CA PHE A 664 -16.13 32.09 -23.90
C PHE A 664 -14.64 32.37 -23.93
N THR A 665 -13.99 32.45 -22.77
CA THR A 665 -12.54 32.64 -22.62
C THR A 665 -11.92 31.44 -21.90
N MET A 666 -10.92 30.79 -22.51
CA MET A 666 -10.17 29.71 -21.86
C MET A 666 -9.41 30.21 -20.63
N PRO A 667 -9.51 29.53 -19.47
CA PRO A 667 -8.78 29.91 -18.27
C PRO A 667 -7.29 29.52 -18.36
N ASN A 668 -6.98 28.37 -18.96
CA ASN A 668 -5.67 27.72 -18.94
C ASN A 668 -5.10 27.53 -20.35
N TYR A 669 -3.77 27.54 -20.50
CA TYR A 669 -3.11 27.19 -21.76
C TYR A 669 -3.22 25.69 -22.02
N MET A 670 -3.74 25.31 -23.19
CA MET A 670 -3.92 23.91 -23.56
C MET A 670 -2.67 23.36 -24.26
N LEU A 671 -1.98 22.42 -23.61
CA LEU A 671 -0.77 21.76 -24.11
C LEU A 671 -1.08 20.63 -25.10
N GLY A 672 -0.07 20.24 -25.88
CA GLY A 672 -0.10 19.04 -26.71
C GLY A 672 -0.76 19.15 -28.08
N HIS A 673 -1.30 20.32 -28.44
CA HIS A 673 -1.87 20.59 -29.76
C HIS A 673 -0.87 21.35 -30.63
N THR A 674 -0.73 20.98 -31.90
CA THR A 674 0.22 21.62 -32.84
C THR A 674 -0.44 22.57 -33.84
N SER A 675 -1.72 22.37 -34.14
CA SER A 675 -2.54 23.28 -34.97
C SER A 675 -4.03 22.94 -34.84
N PHE A 676 -4.90 23.76 -35.45
CA PHE A 676 -6.29 23.39 -35.69
C PHE A 676 -6.41 22.61 -37.00
N ALA A 677 -7.32 21.62 -37.05
CA ALA A 677 -7.63 20.94 -38.30
C ALA A 677 -8.55 21.82 -39.16
N ASN A 678 -8.42 21.73 -40.48
CA ASN A 678 -9.33 22.40 -41.42
C ASN A 678 -10.66 21.65 -41.47
N SER A 679 -11.47 21.81 -40.43
CA SER A 679 -12.77 21.16 -40.27
C SER A 679 -13.78 22.14 -39.69
N ALA A 680 -15.04 22.02 -40.11
CA ALA A 680 -16.09 22.88 -39.59
C ALA A 680 -16.27 22.68 -38.08
N LEU A 681 -16.53 23.77 -37.36
CA LEU A 681 -16.97 23.69 -35.97
C LEU A 681 -18.26 22.85 -35.90
N VAL A 682 -18.33 21.98 -34.90
CA VAL A 682 -19.49 21.13 -34.66
C VAL A 682 -20.22 21.62 -33.42
N MET A 683 -21.54 21.60 -33.48
CA MET A 683 -22.42 22.07 -32.41
C MET A 683 -23.40 20.96 -32.02
N ALA A 684 -23.57 20.75 -30.72
CA ALA A 684 -24.62 19.88 -30.18
C ALA A 684 -25.68 20.73 -29.49
N GLY A 685 -26.96 20.46 -29.76
CA GLY A 685 -28.05 21.38 -29.43
C GLY A 685 -27.99 22.64 -30.31
N GLY A 686 -29.12 23.11 -30.81
CA GLY A 686 -29.11 24.19 -31.82
C GLY A 686 -28.75 23.73 -33.23
N THR A 687 -28.43 24.67 -34.11
CA THR A 687 -28.02 24.42 -35.50
C THR A 687 -26.88 25.36 -35.85
N ALA A 688 -25.68 24.80 -36.12
CA ALA A 688 -24.43 25.58 -36.24
C ALA A 688 -24.48 26.71 -37.29
N THR A 689 -25.30 26.57 -38.33
CA THR A 689 -25.46 27.56 -39.41
C THR A 689 -26.30 28.77 -39.01
N ASN A 690 -27.04 28.70 -37.90
CA ASN A 690 -27.83 29.83 -37.39
C ASN A 690 -26.99 30.84 -36.61
N TYR A 691 -25.70 30.55 -36.42
CA TYR A 691 -24.79 31.35 -35.62
C TYR A 691 -23.56 31.75 -36.45
N THR A 692 -23.00 32.91 -36.12
CA THR A 692 -21.68 33.37 -36.58
C THR A 692 -20.68 33.26 -35.44
N TYR A 693 -19.40 33.15 -35.80
CA TYR A 693 -18.32 32.91 -34.86
C TYR A 693 -17.18 33.88 -35.09
N ASP A 694 -16.60 34.38 -34.01
CA ASP A 694 -15.40 35.21 -34.01
C ASP A 694 -14.45 34.73 -32.90
N TYR A 695 -13.14 34.92 -33.08
CA TYR A 695 -12.16 34.36 -32.15
C TYR A 695 -10.98 35.29 -31.87
N ALA A 696 -10.33 35.05 -30.73
CA ALA A 696 -9.00 35.57 -30.41
C ALA A 696 -8.16 34.44 -29.80
N ILE A 697 -6.87 34.44 -30.07
CA ILE A 697 -5.96 33.39 -29.58
C ILE A 697 -4.75 34.01 -28.87
N ASP A 698 -4.32 33.39 -27.79
CA ASP A 698 -3.06 33.65 -27.11
C ASP A 698 -2.21 32.39 -27.20
N LYS A 699 -1.07 32.46 -27.89
CA LYS A 699 -0.18 31.32 -28.15
C LYS A 699 0.88 31.13 -27.07
N ASN A 700 0.77 31.86 -25.96
CA ASN A 700 1.75 31.87 -24.88
C ASN A 700 3.16 32.29 -25.36
N ASP A 701 3.23 33.16 -26.37
CA ASP A 701 4.46 33.65 -26.99
C ASP A 701 4.86 35.07 -26.49
N GLY A 702 4.22 35.53 -25.41
CA GLY A 702 4.44 36.84 -24.80
C GLY A 702 3.58 37.98 -25.38
N ASN A 703 2.82 37.74 -26.45
CA ASN A 703 1.98 38.78 -27.08
C ASN A 703 0.54 38.86 -26.52
N GLY A 704 0.15 37.91 -25.67
CA GLY A 704 -1.21 37.83 -25.13
C GLY A 704 -2.25 37.47 -26.20
N PHE A 705 -3.52 37.77 -25.92
CA PHE A 705 -4.61 37.54 -26.88
C PHE A 705 -4.50 38.46 -28.09
N SER A 706 -4.65 37.87 -29.28
CA SER A 706 -4.91 38.64 -30.51
C SER A 706 -6.18 39.49 -30.38
N THR A 707 -6.33 40.48 -31.25
CA THR A 707 -7.62 41.17 -31.41
C THR A 707 -8.72 40.16 -31.76
N LEU A 708 -9.90 40.30 -31.15
CA LEU A 708 -11.09 39.53 -31.52
C LEU A 708 -11.45 39.85 -32.98
N THR A 709 -11.63 38.81 -33.80
CA THR A 709 -12.06 39.01 -35.17
C THR A 709 -13.46 39.64 -35.22
N THR A 710 -13.79 40.30 -36.33
CA THR A 710 -15.14 40.84 -36.59
C THR A 710 -15.65 40.36 -37.96
N SER A 711 -15.23 39.15 -38.33
CA SER A 711 -15.44 38.57 -39.65
C SER A 711 -16.77 37.82 -39.75
N ASN A 712 -17.40 37.50 -38.61
CA ASN A 712 -18.65 36.73 -38.54
C ASN A 712 -18.55 35.41 -39.31
N TYR A 713 -17.55 34.59 -38.97
CA TYR A 713 -17.32 33.33 -39.66
C TYR A 713 -18.54 32.40 -39.56
N THR A 714 -18.83 31.66 -40.63
CA THR A 714 -19.66 30.45 -40.55
C THR A 714 -18.85 29.31 -39.91
N ALA A 715 -19.51 28.25 -39.44
CA ALA A 715 -18.82 27.10 -38.85
C ALA A 715 -17.70 26.52 -39.73
N THR A 716 -17.91 26.45 -41.05
CA THR A 716 -16.91 25.99 -42.03
C THR A 716 -15.77 26.98 -42.20
N THR A 717 -16.07 28.27 -42.37
CA THR A 717 -15.04 29.29 -42.61
C THR A 717 -14.22 29.59 -41.36
N LEU A 718 -14.78 29.38 -40.16
CA LEU A 718 -14.03 29.40 -38.90
C LEU A 718 -12.96 28.32 -38.88
N GLY A 719 -13.29 27.09 -39.31
CA GLY A 719 -12.34 25.98 -39.40
C GLY A 719 -11.14 26.30 -40.28
N THR A 720 -11.39 26.93 -41.44
CA THR A 720 -10.32 27.41 -42.33
C THR A 720 -9.50 28.53 -41.71
N ALA A 721 -10.14 29.49 -41.03
CA ALA A 721 -9.45 30.60 -40.38
C ALA A 721 -8.54 30.12 -39.23
N LEU A 722 -9.03 29.20 -38.38
CA LEU A 722 -8.26 28.63 -37.27
C LEU A 722 -7.11 27.75 -37.77
N ASN A 723 -7.31 26.96 -38.83
CA ASN A 723 -6.25 26.16 -39.44
C ASN A 723 -5.11 27.02 -40.02
N GLY A 724 -5.41 28.26 -40.45
CA GLY A 724 -4.42 29.22 -40.94
C GLY A 724 -3.53 29.84 -39.85
N ILE A 725 -3.79 29.59 -38.57
CA ILE A 725 -2.97 30.11 -37.46
C ILE A 725 -1.61 29.38 -37.45
N THR A 726 -0.53 30.16 -37.48
CA THR A 726 0.85 29.64 -37.45
C THR A 726 1.53 29.87 -36.09
N GLY A 727 2.50 29.02 -35.77
CA GLY A 727 3.34 29.16 -34.57
C GLY A 727 2.67 28.77 -33.26
N ILE A 728 1.74 27.80 -33.28
CA ILE A 728 1.26 27.13 -32.06
C ILE A 728 2.36 26.16 -31.59
N ASP A 729 2.90 26.38 -30.41
CA ASP A 729 3.88 25.49 -29.77
C ASP A 729 3.18 24.58 -28.78
N ALA A 730 3.27 23.26 -29.00
CA ALA A 730 2.59 22.27 -28.16
C ALA A 730 3.12 22.22 -26.72
N SER A 731 4.33 22.70 -26.45
CA SER A 731 4.93 22.74 -25.11
C SER A 731 4.54 23.98 -24.31
N LEU A 732 4.22 25.08 -25.00
CA LEU A 732 3.72 26.31 -24.38
C LEU A 732 2.19 26.34 -24.28
N GLY A 733 1.53 25.70 -25.25
CA GLY A 733 0.07 25.66 -25.39
C GLY A 733 -0.54 26.98 -25.87
N PHE A 734 -1.86 27.04 -25.89
CA PHE A 734 -2.58 28.26 -26.25
C PHE A 734 -3.90 28.42 -25.46
N LYS A 735 -4.41 29.65 -25.40
CA LYS A 735 -5.77 29.98 -24.96
C LYS A 735 -6.60 30.48 -26.12
N LEU A 736 -7.88 30.11 -26.15
CA LEU A 736 -8.86 30.55 -27.13
C LEU A 736 -9.93 31.40 -26.46
N LYS A 737 -10.33 32.47 -27.14
CA LYS A 737 -11.61 33.14 -26.96
C LYS A 737 -12.48 32.85 -28.16
N LEU A 738 -13.72 32.42 -27.93
CA LEU A 738 -14.71 32.19 -28.98
C LEU A 738 -15.98 32.99 -28.66
N GLU A 739 -16.35 33.89 -29.54
CA GLU A 739 -17.66 34.54 -29.54
C GLU A 739 -18.61 33.79 -30.47
N ILE A 740 -19.81 33.51 -29.98
CA ILE A 740 -20.91 32.90 -30.72
C ILE A 740 -22.05 33.91 -30.76
N THR A 741 -22.48 34.31 -31.96
CA THR A 741 -23.52 35.32 -32.17
C THR A 741 -24.67 34.73 -32.98
N THR A 742 -25.90 35.00 -32.56
CA THR A 742 -27.10 34.52 -33.29
C THR A 742 -27.27 35.32 -34.57
N GLY A 743 -27.09 34.67 -35.71
CA GLY A 743 -27.28 35.26 -37.04
C GLY A 743 -28.66 34.97 -37.63
N THR A 744 -29.33 33.91 -37.18
CA THR A 744 -30.69 33.54 -37.57
C THR A 744 -31.48 33.13 -36.34
N THR A 745 -32.73 33.61 -36.24
CA THR A 745 -33.64 33.28 -35.13
C THR A 745 -33.73 31.76 -34.95
N ASN A 746 -33.66 31.29 -33.71
CA ASN A 746 -33.81 29.88 -33.38
C ASN A 746 -34.67 29.68 -32.12
N ALA A 747 -35.04 28.43 -31.83
CA ALA A 747 -35.81 28.07 -30.65
C ALA A 747 -35.11 27.02 -29.76
N THR A 748 -33.90 26.58 -30.11
CA THR A 748 -33.21 25.45 -29.48
C THR A 748 -31.92 25.91 -28.80
N ALA A 749 -31.77 25.56 -27.51
CA ALA A 749 -30.56 25.86 -26.76
C ALA A 749 -29.35 25.07 -27.27
N ILE A 750 -28.18 25.69 -27.18
CA ILE A 750 -26.88 25.07 -27.47
C ILE A 750 -26.43 24.31 -26.24
N THR A 751 -25.95 23.07 -26.40
CA THR A 751 -25.39 22.26 -25.30
C THR A 751 -23.87 22.19 -25.36
N SER A 752 -23.27 22.29 -26.55
CA SER A 752 -21.82 22.43 -26.72
C SER A 752 -21.42 22.90 -28.12
N VAL A 753 -20.16 23.30 -28.23
CA VAL A 753 -19.44 23.36 -29.50
C VAL A 753 -18.09 22.67 -29.37
N TYR A 754 -17.55 22.12 -30.46
CA TYR A 754 -16.18 21.63 -30.49
C TYR A 754 -15.46 21.90 -31.81
N MET A 755 -14.14 21.98 -31.72
CA MET A 755 -13.21 22.15 -32.83
C MET A 755 -12.17 21.03 -32.77
N THR A 756 -11.76 20.53 -33.93
CA THR A 756 -10.71 19.51 -34.03
C THR A 756 -9.34 20.16 -34.17
N THR A 757 -8.36 19.56 -33.51
CA THR A 757 -6.96 19.98 -33.54
C THR A 757 -6.09 18.85 -34.08
N VAL A 758 -4.88 19.20 -34.48
CA VAL A 758 -3.82 18.27 -34.88
C VAL A 758 -2.87 18.12 -33.70
N SER A 759 -2.37 16.90 -33.51
CA SER A 759 -1.45 16.55 -32.44
C SER A 759 -0.39 15.58 -32.97
N SER A 760 0.59 15.25 -32.13
CA SER A 760 1.49 14.12 -32.32
C SER A 760 1.73 13.42 -30.98
N THR A 761 2.27 12.20 -31.02
CA THR A 761 2.66 11.49 -29.80
C THR A 761 3.67 12.28 -28.96
N THR A 762 4.63 12.96 -29.61
CA THR A 762 5.61 13.82 -28.93
C THR A 762 4.95 15.04 -28.30
N ALA A 763 3.99 15.66 -29.00
CA ALA A 763 3.26 16.80 -28.47
C ALA A 763 2.44 16.41 -27.21
N GLN A 764 1.81 15.24 -27.23
CA GLN A 764 1.02 14.73 -26.11
C GLN A 764 1.85 14.42 -24.85
N ASP A 765 3.18 14.29 -24.99
CA ASP A 765 4.10 14.06 -23.88
C ASP A 765 4.54 15.36 -23.18
N TYR A 766 4.10 16.54 -23.62
CA TYR A 766 4.31 17.79 -22.88
C TYR A 766 3.33 17.84 -21.69
N LEU A 767 3.86 17.59 -20.49
CA LEU A 767 3.06 17.41 -19.29
C LEU A 767 2.80 18.70 -18.53
N TYR A 768 1.58 18.86 -18.01
CA TYR A 768 1.32 19.82 -16.93
C TYR A 768 2.09 19.40 -15.66
N PRO A 769 2.62 20.37 -14.88
CA PRO A 769 3.21 20.09 -13.57
C PRO A 769 2.17 19.51 -12.59
N LEU A 770 2.57 18.53 -11.78
CA LEU A 770 1.67 17.85 -10.83
C LEU A 770 1.09 18.80 -9.77
N ASP A 771 1.94 19.55 -9.08
CA ASP A 771 1.49 20.57 -8.15
C ASP A 771 2.27 21.86 -8.44
N LEU A 772 1.58 22.99 -8.35
CA LEU A 772 2.19 24.32 -8.42
C LEU A 772 2.28 24.88 -7.01
N THR A 773 3.42 25.46 -6.69
CA THR A 773 3.62 26.24 -5.48
C THR A 773 3.15 27.66 -5.72
N VAL A 774 2.34 28.18 -4.80
CA VAL A 774 1.89 29.57 -4.79
C VAL A 774 2.91 30.43 -4.04
N ILE A 775 3.54 31.36 -4.73
CA ILE A 775 4.56 32.27 -4.21
C ILE A 775 3.95 33.66 -4.18
N THR A 776 3.69 34.19 -3.00
CA THR A 776 3.14 35.54 -2.81
C THR A 776 4.26 36.50 -2.44
N ILE A 777 4.52 37.48 -3.29
CA ILE A 777 5.41 38.60 -2.99
C ILE A 777 4.56 39.77 -2.48
N ASN A 778 4.81 40.18 -1.24
CA ASN A 778 4.09 41.25 -0.56
C ASN A 778 4.92 42.53 -0.48
N ASN A 779 4.22 43.66 -0.41
CA ASN A 779 4.79 45.01 -0.25
C ASN A 779 5.74 45.42 -1.38
N LEU A 780 5.41 45.01 -2.61
CA LEU A 780 6.05 45.53 -3.81
C LEU A 780 5.59 46.97 -4.07
N VAL A 781 6.51 47.81 -4.51
CA VAL A 781 6.19 49.11 -5.08
C VAL A 781 5.78 48.91 -6.53
N VAL A 782 4.60 49.40 -6.91
CA VAL A 782 4.08 49.33 -8.29
C VAL A 782 5.11 49.85 -9.29
N GLY A 783 5.32 49.09 -10.38
CA GLY A 783 6.32 49.36 -11.42
C GLY A 783 7.71 48.78 -11.13
N SER A 784 7.93 48.11 -9.99
CA SER A 784 9.20 47.40 -9.73
C SER A 784 9.30 46.12 -10.56
N SER A 785 10.46 45.85 -11.15
CA SER A 785 10.75 44.55 -11.74
C SER A 785 11.13 43.53 -10.66
N TYR A 786 10.72 42.29 -10.85
CA TYR A 786 11.02 41.18 -9.95
C TYR A 786 11.53 39.94 -10.72
N GLU A 787 12.35 39.15 -10.04
CA GLU A 787 12.78 37.81 -10.44
C GLU A 787 12.58 36.87 -9.25
N VAL A 788 11.94 35.72 -9.50
CA VAL A 788 11.79 34.62 -8.55
C VAL A 788 12.56 33.42 -9.06
N TYR A 789 13.49 32.94 -8.25
CA TYR A 789 14.43 31.88 -8.61
C TYR A 789 14.46 30.81 -7.53
N ASN A 790 14.23 29.55 -7.91
CA ASN A 790 14.40 28.42 -7.00
C ASN A 790 15.89 28.07 -6.92
N ILE A 791 16.51 28.36 -5.77
CA ILE A 791 17.92 28.12 -5.52
C ILE A 791 18.19 26.61 -5.47
N THR A 792 17.29 25.84 -4.84
CA THR A 792 17.46 24.40 -4.64
C THR A 792 17.55 23.66 -5.98
N THR A 793 16.70 24.01 -6.94
CA THR A 793 16.65 23.37 -8.27
C THR A 793 17.41 24.14 -9.34
N SER A 794 17.94 25.32 -9.03
CA SER A 794 18.61 26.21 -9.98
C SER A 794 17.75 26.64 -11.18
N THR A 795 16.45 26.87 -10.95
CA THR A 795 15.49 27.24 -12.00
C THR A 795 14.84 28.60 -11.74
N THR A 796 14.68 29.40 -12.80
CA THR A 796 13.86 30.64 -12.72
C THR A 796 12.39 30.25 -12.73
N LEU A 797 11.64 30.70 -11.72
CA LEU A 797 10.21 30.41 -11.59
C LEU A 797 9.36 31.50 -12.26
N ALA A 798 9.75 32.76 -12.13
CA ALA A 798 9.05 33.87 -12.78
C ALA A 798 9.92 35.12 -12.87
N THR A 799 9.65 35.95 -13.87
CA THR A 799 10.14 37.33 -13.97
C THR A 799 9.00 38.22 -14.40
N GLY A 800 9.01 39.49 -13.98
CA GLY A 800 7.94 40.42 -14.36
C GLY A 800 8.10 41.82 -13.78
N THR A 801 7.05 42.62 -13.95
CA THR A 801 6.93 43.97 -13.39
C THR A 801 5.65 44.03 -12.54
N ALA A 802 5.77 44.51 -11.31
CA ALA A 802 4.68 44.56 -10.35
C ALA A 802 3.60 45.56 -10.79
N ALA A 803 2.41 45.09 -11.12
CA ALA A 803 1.24 45.93 -11.39
C ALA A 803 0.53 46.41 -10.10
N THR A 804 0.73 45.68 -9.00
CA THR A 804 0.09 45.86 -7.69
C THR A 804 1.11 45.68 -6.57
N SER A 805 0.73 46.02 -5.33
CA SER A 805 1.61 45.87 -4.16
C SER A 805 1.79 44.43 -3.67
N THR A 806 0.95 43.53 -4.16
CA THR A 806 1.05 42.09 -3.96
C THR A 806 1.05 41.42 -5.33
N VAL A 807 1.97 40.50 -5.54
CA VAL A 807 2.05 39.69 -6.77
C VAL A 807 2.05 38.22 -6.36
N GLU A 808 1.16 37.44 -6.96
CA GLU A 808 1.07 36.00 -6.77
C GLU A 808 1.61 35.28 -8.00
N ILE A 809 2.46 34.29 -7.77
CA ILE A 809 3.17 33.53 -8.80
C ILE A 809 2.93 32.05 -8.54
N SER A 810 2.43 31.34 -9.53
CA SER A 810 2.36 29.88 -9.50
C SER A 810 3.57 29.30 -10.22
N GLY A 811 4.40 28.52 -9.52
CA GLY A 811 5.63 27.95 -10.06
C GLY A 811 5.93 26.54 -9.55
N VAL A 812 6.76 25.80 -10.27
CA VAL A 812 7.16 24.44 -9.88
C VAL A 812 8.25 24.54 -8.81
N ALA A 813 7.86 24.38 -7.55
CA ALA A 813 8.76 24.27 -6.41
C ALA A 813 8.19 23.25 -5.41
N SER A 814 9.05 22.52 -4.73
CA SER A 814 8.68 21.50 -3.75
C SER A 814 8.75 22.04 -2.32
N ASN A 815 8.06 21.40 -1.37
CA ASN A 815 8.24 21.72 0.04
C ASN A 815 9.71 21.56 0.46
N GLY A 816 10.25 22.56 1.15
CA GLY A 816 11.66 22.63 1.54
C GLY A 816 12.56 23.33 0.51
N ASP A 817 12.07 23.63 -0.70
CA ASP A 817 12.85 24.42 -1.65
C ASP A 817 13.07 25.85 -1.14
N ILE A 818 14.24 26.40 -1.42
CA ILE A 818 14.61 27.77 -1.07
C ILE A 818 14.40 28.65 -2.31
N ILE A 819 13.49 29.61 -2.20
CA ILE A 819 13.17 30.57 -3.24
C ILE A 819 13.87 31.89 -2.93
N ARG A 820 14.62 32.41 -3.91
CA ARG A 820 15.14 33.77 -3.92
C ARG A 820 14.20 34.69 -4.68
N VAL A 821 13.93 35.87 -4.12
CA VAL A 821 13.24 36.96 -4.80
C VAL A 821 14.18 38.17 -4.91
N ARG A 822 14.38 38.65 -6.12
CA ARG A 822 15.09 39.91 -6.42
C ARG A 822 14.11 40.94 -6.93
N VAL A 823 14.22 42.17 -6.43
CA VAL A 823 13.36 43.29 -6.83
C VAL A 823 14.21 44.51 -7.16
N ARG A 824 13.90 45.20 -8.26
CA ARG A 824 14.56 46.44 -8.66
C ARG A 824 13.56 47.45 -9.23
N LYS A 825 13.79 48.74 -8.98
CA LYS A 825 13.06 49.83 -9.65
C LYS A 825 14.03 50.99 -9.93
N SER A 826 14.76 50.88 -11.04
CA SER A 826 15.88 51.78 -11.36
C SER A 826 15.62 52.74 -12.52
N SER A 827 14.55 52.54 -13.29
CA SER A 827 14.30 53.26 -14.56
C SER A 827 13.22 54.35 -14.49
N THR A 828 12.40 54.38 -13.45
CA THR A 828 11.27 55.32 -13.30
C THR A 828 11.24 55.89 -11.88
N ALA A 829 11.13 57.22 -11.75
CA ALA A 829 11.03 57.89 -10.46
C ALA A 829 9.66 57.65 -9.81
N PRO A 830 9.58 57.45 -8.48
CA PRO A 830 10.69 57.34 -7.53
C PRO A 830 11.46 56.02 -7.70
N LYS A 831 12.80 56.09 -7.66
CA LYS A 831 13.72 54.94 -7.76
C LYS A 831 13.86 54.26 -6.40
N TYR A 832 14.17 52.97 -6.39
CA TYR A 832 14.35 52.19 -5.16
C TYR A 832 15.63 51.37 -5.21
N VAL A 833 16.27 51.22 -4.06
CA VAL A 833 17.47 50.37 -3.90
C VAL A 833 17.12 48.91 -4.25
N PRO A 834 17.98 48.16 -4.97
CA PRO A 834 17.78 46.74 -5.22
C PRO A 834 17.60 45.94 -3.93
N VAL A 835 16.58 45.07 -3.88
CA VAL A 835 16.32 44.17 -2.75
C VAL A 835 16.50 42.73 -3.20
N GLU A 836 17.13 41.92 -2.35
CA GLU A 836 17.21 40.46 -2.50
C GLU A 836 16.81 39.82 -1.18
N THR A 837 15.91 38.85 -1.22
CA THR A 837 15.44 38.11 -0.04
C THR A 837 15.15 36.65 -0.40
N GLN A 838 14.95 35.81 0.61
CA GLN A 838 14.71 34.38 0.44
C GLN A 838 13.52 33.92 1.29
N SER A 839 12.85 32.86 0.85
CA SER A 839 11.84 32.14 1.63
C SER A 839 11.93 30.64 1.35
N ILE A 840 11.49 29.83 2.30
CA ILE A 840 11.34 28.39 2.13
C ILE A 840 9.89 28.11 1.71
N VAL A 841 9.70 27.16 0.80
CA VAL A 841 8.37 26.65 0.45
C VAL A 841 7.88 25.71 1.54
N ALA A 842 6.67 25.95 2.04
CA ALA A 842 5.99 25.07 2.98
C ALA A 842 4.53 24.89 2.57
N ASN A 843 4.06 23.64 2.51
CA ASN A 843 2.73 23.28 2.02
C ASN A 843 2.39 23.85 0.64
N LEU A 844 3.37 23.84 -0.28
CA LEU A 844 3.28 24.43 -1.62
C LEU A 844 2.94 25.91 -1.60
N ILE A 845 3.31 26.62 -0.54
CA ILE A 845 3.15 28.06 -0.39
C ILE A 845 4.50 28.66 0.03
N ALA A 846 4.85 29.81 -0.53
CA ALA A 846 5.89 30.68 -0.01
C ALA A 846 5.38 32.11 0.03
N SER A 847 5.56 32.79 1.16
CA SER A 847 5.23 34.21 1.28
C SER A 847 6.49 35.01 1.53
N VAL A 848 6.72 36.01 0.70
CA VAL A 848 7.94 36.82 0.70
C VAL A 848 7.54 38.27 0.91
N TYR A 849 7.98 38.86 2.01
CA TYR A 849 7.81 40.29 2.25
C TYR A 849 9.03 41.05 1.73
N VAL A 850 8.80 42.06 0.88
CA VAL A 850 9.86 42.90 0.31
C VAL A 850 9.81 44.27 0.97
N ASN A 851 10.93 44.73 1.53
CA ASN A 851 11.04 46.07 2.11
C ASN A 851 11.84 46.99 1.19
N GLN A 852 11.15 47.64 0.24
CA GLN A 852 11.80 48.56 -0.71
C GLN A 852 11.99 49.94 -0.08
N ILE A 853 13.23 50.44 -0.10
CA ILE A 853 13.58 51.78 0.39
C ILE A 853 13.82 52.68 -0.82
N GLU A 854 13.17 53.85 -0.82
CA GLU A 854 13.33 54.86 -1.88
C GLU A 854 14.79 55.34 -1.90
N ASP A 855 15.38 55.33 -3.09
CA ASP A 855 16.74 55.81 -3.32
C ASP A 855 16.69 57.33 -3.50
N THR A 856 16.85 58.06 -2.39
CA THR A 856 16.81 59.53 -2.34
C THR A 856 18.11 60.18 -2.79
N VAL A 857 19.13 59.40 -3.18
CA VAL A 857 20.47 59.87 -3.54
C VAL A 857 20.72 59.79 -5.06
N ALA A 858 19.84 59.14 -5.85
CA ALA A 858 20.10 58.75 -7.24
C ALA A 858 19.20 59.34 -8.35
#